data_AF-T0RLW9-F1
#
_entry.id   AF-T0RLW9-F1
#
_cell.length_a   1.000
_cell.length_b   1.000
_cell.length_c   1.000
_cell.angle_alpha   90.00
_cell.angle_beta   90.00
_cell.angle_gamma   90.00
#
_symmetry.space_group_name_H-M   'P 1'
#
loop_
_entity.id
_entity.type
_entity.pdbx_description
1 polymer ?
#
loop_
_entity_poly.entity_id
_entity_poly.type
_entity_poly.pdbx_seq_one_letter_code
_entity_poly.pdbx_strand_id
1 'polypeptide(L)'
;MQPGSAALDPWRPRAFAVTQGDASVLVDDKQLDLPVDNAVAASLVARFGNRVSSAHIDATLAQGLKSVQRFVKGVLVPEGPFTLALSQLALDTLGGDNTLSFTPLDSSPPGTFGRLLFVLPSDYDGGKVCVDHQDVDLAPHRILALYNATSLTTAPVTRGYRAILVYHLIYTSPTAHVRCAPASDADALDAWLCAAASANSPAWLYAYALRGPISNLAFNALCPADLRLVRDVAASGRFDVCLAHLRDGVYDEWKILSEIAPYPWCGLSTAAAVGLIGQDVCTSMSTCLVVWRTTSRLHFASVDAALSALEAAVNDAPVWGYVSRKALAAAVISTYAVVATSSMDRARLTATLSQLDDVGLVQSFLGRYWHTHLTPVATVAPWIHAQLVRFGWTSLAESLSVFVYHARSVGAPAFVASLAGLGDLCPALDAPKSLELLKQLYHKLLSTCDVWRHDVATQVDTVAYLIMLEMHLDRAHESGHWLAHRLPPHATACIDAYLARTATLSTVLTKLPRFEVVVPALVLAQDRAPQLMLGHDVARYTALLAKIPASIAPEESGDHELVAATIAHLRWHHLNVKALEACMAKASFLAIPAFLWFAREHRLVQGDSEISLLAAGIAHVVAQHSWSEHRIAQARLYYHSLNVEASVAVDAFTFFAHFAPSEMRAFAQTWLSSTTSYRPIYHLLKDHSDVLRRHTSSSVYADVVQAGIDRMHQGRLQPDAIGRSAAEAMAYFLQCHNDVAGVSVNGRATST
;
A
#
# COMPACT_ATOMS: atom_id res chain seq x y z
N MET A 1 -29.19 -3.91 21.94
CA MET A 1 -29.17 -5.36 21.66
C MET A 1 -29.06 -6.08 22.99
N GLN A 2 -29.93 -7.05 23.27
CA GLN A 2 -29.88 -7.78 24.55
C GLN A 2 -28.72 -8.80 24.54
N PRO A 3 -27.93 -8.88 25.62
CA PRO A 3 -26.97 -9.96 25.84
C PRO A 3 -27.73 -11.21 26.31
N GLY A 4 -27.55 -12.36 25.63
CA GLY A 4 -28.10 -13.64 26.11
C GLY A 4 -28.73 -14.58 25.08
N SER A 5 -28.75 -14.25 23.79
CA SER A 5 -29.00 -15.26 22.76
C SER A 5 -27.74 -16.10 22.63
N ALA A 6 -27.68 -17.26 23.28
CA ALA A 6 -26.68 -18.30 22.96
C ALA A 6 -26.55 -18.38 21.43
N ALA A 7 -25.33 -18.26 20.91
CA ALA A 7 -25.06 -18.24 19.47
C ALA A 7 -25.82 -19.41 18.82
N LEU A 8 -26.86 -19.09 18.05
CA LEU A 8 -27.69 -20.07 17.36
C LEU A 8 -26.78 -20.79 16.36
N ASP A 9 -26.62 -22.11 16.46
CA ASP A 9 -25.93 -22.94 15.46
C ASP A 9 -26.60 -22.70 14.10
N PRO A 10 -26.01 -21.87 13.21
CA PRO A 10 -26.75 -21.32 12.07
C PRO A 10 -27.05 -22.37 10.99
N TRP A 11 -26.49 -23.58 11.11
CA TRP A 11 -26.62 -24.65 10.14
C TRP A 11 -27.56 -25.77 10.54
N ARG A 12 -28.00 -25.87 11.80
CA ARG A 12 -28.82 -27.01 12.23
C ARG A 12 -30.30 -26.63 12.30
N PRO A 13 -31.12 -26.96 11.28
CA PRO A 13 -32.55 -26.74 11.35
C PRO A 13 -33.12 -27.46 12.56
N ARG A 14 -33.82 -26.73 13.42
CA ARG A 14 -34.53 -27.32 14.55
C ARG A 14 -35.89 -27.83 14.09
N ALA A 15 -36.36 -28.92 14.70
CA ALA A 15 -37.74 -29.38 14.54
C ALA A 15 -38.75 -28.32 14.99
N PHE A 16 -38.36 -27.51 15.99
CA PHE A 16 -39.14 -26.39 16.49
C PHE A 16 -38.26 -25.33 17.19
N ALA A 17 -38.82 -24.15 17.43
CA ALA A 17 -38.21 -23.10 18.25
C ALA A 17 -39.24 -22.20 18.92
N VAL A 18 -38.87 -21.61 20.05
CA VAL A 18 -39.71 -20.68 20.83
C VAL A 18 -39.06 -19.31 20.94
N THR A 19 -39.85 -18.23 20.79
CA THR A 19 -39.45 -16.84 21.07
C THR A 19 -40.59 -16.08 21.77
N GLN A 20 -40.36 -14.83 22.17
CA GLN A 20 -41.41 -13.92 22.66
C GLN A 20 -41.94 -13.00 21.54
N GLY A 21 -43.20 -12.63 21.62
CA GLY A 21 -43.82 -11.62 20.77
C GLY A 21 -45.16 -11.13 21.31
N ASP A 22 -45.58 -9.96 20.81
CA ASP A 22 -46.89 -9.36 21.10
C ASP A 22 -47.74 -9.26 19.82
N ALA A 23 -49.05 -9.28 19.97
CA ALA A 23 -50.01 -9.21 18.87
C ALA A 23 -51.23 -8.36 19.27
N SER A 24 -51.85 -7.71 18.29
CA SER A 24 -53.21 -7.19 18.36
C SER A 24 -54.10 -8.03 17.45
N VAL A 25 -55.34 -8.28 17.88
CA VAL A 25 -56.27 -9.15 17.16
C VAL A 25 -57.62 -8.45 17.04
N LEU A 26 -58.19 -8.47 15.85
CA LEU A 26 -59.55 -8.06 15.52
C LEU A 26 -60.35 -9.31 15.17
N VAL A 27 -61.55 -9.46 15.70
CA VAL A 27 -62.51 -10.51 15.33
C VAL A 27 -63.79 -9.85 14.85
N ASP A 28 -64.17 -10.08 13.58
CA ASP A 28 -65.22 -9.33 12.88
C ASP A 28 -65.08 -7.80 13.06
N ASP A 29 -63.90 -7.26 12.75
CA ASP A 29 -63.54 -5.84 12.88
C ASP A 29 -63.60 -5.27 14.32
N LYS A 30 -63.80 -6.11 15.34
CA LYS A 30 -63.80 -5.69 16.74
C LYS A 30 -62.50 -6.08 17.41
N GLN A 31 -61.85 -5.12 18.08
CA GLN A 31 -60.61 -5.38 18.80
C GLN A 31 -60.88 -6.34 19.95
N LEU A 32 -60.09 -7.41 19.99
CA LEU A 32 -60.06 -8.37 21.08
C LEU A 32 -59.18 -7.80 22.19
N ASP A 33 -59.77 -7.54 23.36
CA ASP A 33 -59.00 -7.12 24.53
C ASP A 33 -58.08 -8.25 24.99
N LEU A 34 -56.81 -7.92 25.23
CA LEU A 34 -55.78 -8.84 25.73
C LEU A 34 -55.37 -8.43 27.16
N PRO A 35 -55.34 -9.35 28.13
CA PRO A 35 -55.57 -10.78 27.99
C PRO A 35 -57.03 -11.16 27.66
N VAL A 36 -57.19 -12.22 26.86
CA VAL A 36 -58.50 -12.75 26.49
C VAL A 36 -59.16 -13.29 27.76
N ASP A 37 -60.18 -12.58 28.22
CA ASP A 37 -60.90 -12.98 29.42
C ASP A 37 -61.78 -14.22 29.16
N ASN A 38 -62.13 -14.94 30.23
CA ASN A 38 -62.90 -16.18 30.14
C ASN A 38 -64.31 -15.97 29.56
N ALA A 39 -64.92 -14.80 29.73
CA ALA A 39 -66.25 -14.48 29.22
C ALA A 39 -66.23 -14.22 27.70
N VAL A 40 -65.21 -13.49 27.23
CA VAL A 40 -64.93 -13.24 25.81
C VAL A 40 -64.59 -14.55 25.12
N ALA A 41 -63.70 -15.37 25.70
CA ALA A 41 -63.38 -16.69 25.17
C ALA A 41 -64.63 -17.59 25.09
N ALA A 42 -65.45 -17.64 26.14
CA ALA A 42 -66.71 -18.40 26.12
C ALA A 42 -67.69 -17.87 25.06
N SER A 43 -67.77 -16.56 24.85
CA SER A 43 -68.60 -15.94 23.80
C SER A 43 -68.12 -16.32 22.40
N LEU A 44 -66.81 -16.29 22.16
CA LEU A 44 -66.21 -16.74 20.89
C LEU A 44 -66.46 -18.24 20.66
N VAL A 45 -66.31 -19.07 21.70
CA VAL A 45 -66.60 -20.51 21.63
C VAL A 45 -68.08 -20.77 21.34
N ALA A 46 -69.00 -20.05 21.99
CA ALA A 46 -70.44 -20.21 21.73
C ALA A 46 -70.81 -19.83 20.29
N ARG A 47 -70.09 -18.87 19.69
CA ARG A 47 -70.38 -18.35 18.36
C ARG A 47 -69.72 -19.14 17.23
N PHE A 48 -68.45 -19.51 17.40
CA PHE A 48 -67.61 -20.09 16.35
C PHE A 48 -67.14 -21.50 16.67
N GLY A 49 -67.45 -22.02 17.87
CA GLY A 49 -66.82 -23.23 18.40
C GLY A 49 -65.39 -22.97 18.87
N ASN A 50 -64.62 -24.03 19.06
CA ASN A 50 -63.25 -23.93 19.59
C ASN A 50 -62.24 -23.35 18.58
N ARG A 51 -62.69 -22.92 17.40
CA ARG A 51 -61.83 -22.40 16.33
C ARG A 51 -62.55 -21.30 15.56
N VAL A 52 -61.94 -20.12 15.47
CA VAL A 52 -62.41 -19.01 14.63
C VAL A 52 -61.61 -19.03 13.32
N SER A 53 -62.28 -19.07 12.17
CA SER A 53 -61.63 -19.06 10.85
C SER A 53 -60.91 -17.74 10.58
N SER A 54 -59.81 -17.77 9.82
CA SER A 54 -59.08 -16.56 9.39
C SER A 54 -59.93 -15.55 8.63
N ALA A 55 -61.06 -15.96 8.02
CA ALA A 55 -62.00 -15.04 7.38
C ALA A 55 -62.64 -14.02 8.36
N HIS A 56 -62.62 -14.33 9.67
CA HIS A 56 -63.17 -13.50 10.72
C HIS A 56 -62.08 -12.82 11.56
N ILE A 57 -60.80 -12.98 11.23
CA ILE A 57 -59.70 -12.53 12.07
C ILE A 57 -58.75 -11.65 11.26
N ASP A 58 -58.42 -10.49 11.82
CA ASP A 58 -57.26 -9.71 11.40
C ASP A 58 -56.28 -9.61 12.59
N ALA A 59 -55.04 -10.02 12.38
CA ALA A 59 -54.03 -10.08 13.42
C ALA A 59 -52.76 -9.35 13.00
N THR A 60 -52.32 -8.40 13.83
CA THR A 60 -51.08 -7.65 13.61
C THR A 60 -50.08 -7.98 14.71
N LEU A 61 -48.89 -8.45 14.32
CA LEU A 61 -47.80 -8.76 15.26
C LEU A 61 -46.99 -7.49 15.54
N ALA A 62 -46.78 -7.14 16.82
CA ALA A 62 -46.15 -5.89 17.23
C ALA A 62 -44.69 -5.75 16.73
N GLN A 63 -43.96 -6.87 16.64
CA GLN A 63 -42.58 -6.90 16.10
C GLN A 63 -42.55 -6.88 14.56
N GLY A 64 -43.71 -6.94 13.91
CA GLY A 64 -43.88 -7.06 12.46
C GLY A 64 -43.61 -8.47 11.93
N LEU A 65 -44.30 -8.83 10.84
CA LEU A 65 -44.15 -10.12 10.16
C LEU A 65 -42.69 -10.42 9.74
N LYS A 66 -41.93 -9.40 9.35
CA LYS A 66 -40.52 -9.56 8.94
C LYS A 66 -39.62 -10.07 10.06
N SER A 67 -39.87 -9.66 11.31
CA SER A 67 -39.08 -10.11 12.46
C SER A 67 -39.35 -11.58 12.76
N VAL A 68 -40.62 -11.99 12.69
CA VAL A 68 -41.03 -13.39 12.83
C VAL A 68 -40.50 -14.25 11.69
N GLN A 69 -40.54 -13.76 10.45
CA GLN A 69 -39.90 -14.43 9.31
C GLN A 69 -38.40 -14.61 9.52
N ARG A 70 -37.71 -13.59 10.07
CA ARG A 70 -36.27 -13.69 10.39
C ARG A 70 -36.02 -14.74 11.48
N PHE A 71 -36.86 -14.78 12.51
CA PHE A 71 -36.82 -15.82 13.55
C PHE A 71 -36.99 -17.22 12.93
N VAL A 72 -38.08 -17.46 12.21
CA VAL A 72 -38.36 -18.75 11.54
C VAL A 72 -37.22 -19.14 10.60
N LYS A 73 -36.71 -18.20 9.81
CA LYS A 73 -35.59 -18.43 8.90
C LYS A 73 -34.31 -18.83 9.64
N GLY A 74 -34.02 -18.19 10.78
CA GLY A 74 -32.84 -18.47 11.58
C GLY A 74 -32.91 -19.80 12.35
N VAL A 75 -34.11 -20.26 12.71
CA VAL A 75 -34.28 -21.44 13.58
C VAL A 75 -34.73 -22.70 12.85
N LEU A 76 -35.69 -22.59 11.93
CA LEU A 76 -36.16 -23.73 11.14
C LEU A 76 -35.32 -23.92 9.87
N VAL A 77 -34.68 -22.87 9.35
CA VAL A 77 -33.87 -22.90 8.12
C VAL A 77 -34.66 -23.54 6.96
N PRO A 78 -35.75 -22.90 6.48
CA PRO A 78 -36.55 -23.42 5.38
C PRO A 78 -35.74 -23.47 4.07
N GLU A 79 -36.14 -24.34 3.14
CA GLU A 79 -35.40 -24.59 1.88
C GLU A 79 -35.35 -23.35 0.96
N GLY A 80 -36.38 -22.51 1.02
CA GLY A 80 -36.50 -21.31 0.21
C GLY A 80 -37.29 -20.20 0.90
N PRO A 81 -37.60 -19.10 0.17
CA PRO A 81 -38.42 -18.01 0.68
C PRO A 81 -39.83 -18.51 1.02
N PHE A 82 -40.43 -17.91 2.05
CA PHE A 82 -41.75 -18.29 2.55
C PHE A 82 -42.57 -17.10 3.04
N THR A 83 -43.88 -17.30 3.10
CA THR A 83 -44.86 -16.38 3.66
C THR A 83 -45.56 -17.02 4.86
N LEU A 84 -46.20 -16.17 5.69
CA LEU A 84 -47.08 -16.61 6.76
C LEU A 84 -48.52 -16.34 6.33
N ALA A 85 -49.40 -17.32 6.50
CA ALA A 85 -50.84 -17.14 6.29
C ALA A 85 -51.58 -17.53 7.57
N LEU A 86 -52.39 -16.61 8.10
CA LEU A 86 -53.22 -16.90 9.27
C LEU A 86 -54.26 -17.97 8.88
N SER A 87 -54.32 -19.05 9.66
CA SER A 87 -55.30 -20.13 9.47
C SER A 87 -56.51 -19.94 10.38
N GLN A 88 -56.27 -19.82 11.68
CA GLN A 88 -57.35 -19.77 12.67
C GLN A 88 -56.88 -19.15 14.00
N LEU A 89 -57.85 -18.71 14.81
CA LEU A 89 -57.70 -18.52 16.25
C LEU A 89 -58.28 -19.75 16.94
N ALA A 90 -57.41 -20.53 17.56
CA ALA A 90 -57.75 -21.72 18.31
C ALA A 90 -58.02 -21.35 19.79
N LEU A 91 -59.13 -21.85 20.33
CA LEU A 91 -59.53 -21.66 21.72
C LEU A 91 -59.56 -23.03 22.39
N ASP A 92 -58.55 -23.29 23.22
CA ASP A 92 -58.46 -24.52 23.99
C ASP A 92 -59.30 -24.40 25.27
N THR A 93 -60.21 -25.36 25.47
CA THR A 93 -61.25 -25.32 26.50
C THR A 93 -61.03 -26.39 27.56
N LEU A 94 -61.66 -26.22 28.73
CA LEU A 94 -61.57 -27.18 29.83
C LEU A 94 -61.99 -28.60 29.40
N GLY A 95 -61.07 -29.57 29.56
CA GLY A 95 -61.32 -30.98 29.23
C GLY A 95 -61.47 -31.31 27.74
N GLY A 96 -61.07 -30.42 26.84
CA GLY A 96 -61.08 -30.69 25.39
C GLY A 96 -60.14 -31.83 24.97
N ASP A 97 -60.51 -32.58 23.93
CA ASP A 97 -59.68 -33.66 23.39
C ASP A 97 -58.30 -33.16 22.93
N ASN A 98 -57.25 -33.79 23.50
CA ASN A 98 -55.83 -33.42 23.53
C ASN A 98 -55.10 -33.14 22.19
N THR A 99 -55.76 -33.20 21.04
CA THR A 99 -55.09 -33.21 19.73
C THR A 99 -55.71 -32.29 18.68
N LEU A 100 -56.95 -31.84 18.86
CA LEU A 100 -57.69 -31.22 17.75
C LEU A 100 -57.40 -29.72 17.60
N SER A 101 -57.13 -28.95 18.65
CA SER A 101 -57.12 -27.47 18.56
C SER A 101 -56.02 -26.87 17.65
N PHE A 102 -54.88 -27.55 17.50
CA PHE A 102 -53.70 -27.03 16.76
C PHE A 102 -53.59 -27.46 15.31
N THR A 103 -54.53 -28.31 14.85
CA THR A 103 -54.59 -28.67 13.44
C THR A 103 -55.36 -27.58 12.71
N PRO A 104 -54.78 -26.98 11.65
CA PRO A 104 -55.46 -25.98 10.82
C PRO A 104 -56.85 -26.44 10.35
N LEU A 105 -57.81 -25.51 10.27
CA LEU A 105 -59.21 -25.80 9.88
C LEU A 105 -59.31 -26.23 8.42
N ASP A 106 -58.55 -25.55 7.56
CA ASP A 106 -58.61 -25.70 6.12
C ASP A 106 -57.60 -26.73 5.61
N SER A 107 -57.85 -27.26 4.41
CA SER A 107 -56.82 -28.02 3.67
C SER A 107 -55.57 -27.14 3.58
N SER A 108 -54.46 -27.61 4.17
CA SER A 108 -53.22 -26.85 4.21
C SER A 108 -52.86 -26.38 2.78
N PRO A 109 -52.61 -25.08 2.57
CA PRO A 109 -52.25 -24.58 1.25
C PRO A 109 -51.05 -25.34 0.67
N PRO A 110 -51.00 -25.55 -0.67
CA PRO A 110 -49.85 -26.19 -1.31
C PRO A 110 -48.54 -25.51 -0.92
N GLY A 111 -47.53 -26.30 -0.54
CA GLY A 111 -46.23 -25.79 -0.09
C GLY A 111 -46.15 -25.41 1.38
N THR A 112 -47.18 -25.73 2.19
CA THR A 112 -47.09 -25.59 3.65
C THR A 112 -46.06 -26.58 4.21
N PHE A 113 -44.99 -26.06 4.80
CA PHE A 113 -43.92 -26.89 5.38
C PHE A 113 -43.92 -26.94 6.90
N GLY A 114 -44.61 -26.00 7.54
CA GLY A 114 -44.63 -25.89 8.99
C GLY A 114 -45.77 -25.01 9.48
N ARG A 115 -45.80 -24.83 10.80
CA ARG A 115 -46.81 -24.06 11.51
C ARG A 115 -46.13 -23.10 12.47
N LEU A 116 -46.78 -21.98 12.70
CA LEU A 116 -46.39 -21.02 13.72
C LEU A 116 -47.59 -20.77 14.65
N LEU A 117 -47.39 -21.08 15.92
CA LEU A 117 -48.35 -20.91 17.00
C LEU A 117 -47.98 -19.67 17.78
N PHE A 118 -48.90 -18.75 17.93
CA PHE A 118 -48.71 -17.54 18.72
C PHE A 118 -49.69 -17.58 19.88
N VAL A 119 -49.18 -17.73 21.11
CA VAL A 119 -50.01 -17.81 22.31
C VAL A 119 -50.38 -16.41 22.77
N LEU A 120 -51.67 -16.09 22.66
CA LEU A 120 -52.21 -14.83 23.11
C LEU A 120 -52.29 -14.80 24.64
N PRO A 121 -52.15 -13.63 25.27
CA PRO A 121 -52.34 -13.50 26.70
C PRO A 121 -53.76 -13.93 27.08
N SER A 122 -53.87 -14.90 27.97
CA SER A 122 -55.14 -15.50 28.42
C SER A 122 -54.90 -16.17 29.77
N ASP A 123 -55.98 -16.31 30.57
CA ASP A 123 -55.91 -16.89 31.92
C ASP A 123 -56.28 -18.39 31.85
N TYR A 124 -55.28 -19.26 32.00
CA TYR A 124 -55.48 -20.72 31.97
C TYR A 124 -54.47 -21.49 32.82
N ASP A 125 -54.90 -22.65 33.35
CA ASP A 125 -54.04 -23.65 33.98
C ASP A 125 -54.03 -24.94 33.15
N GLY A 126 -52.91 -25.67 33.18
CA GLY A 126 -52.74 -26.91 32.42
C GLY A 126 -52.30 -26.64 30.97
N GLY A 127 -52.74 -27.46 30.02
CA GLY A 127 -52.47 -27.20 28.60
C GLY A 127 -51.05 -27.52 28.13
N LYS A 128 -50.21 -28.18 28.94
CA LYS A 128 -48.78 -28.39 28.66
C LYS A 128 -48.54 -28.87 27.23
N VAL A 129 -47.68 -28.16 26.48
CA VAL A 129 -47.37 -28.52 25.10
C VAL A 129 -46.13 -29.39 25.05
N CYS A 130 -46.24 -30.51 24.34
CA CYS A 130 -45.14 -31.43 24.12
C CYS A 130 -44.84 -31.50 22.61
N VAL A 131 -43.58 -31.24 22.24
CA VAL A 131 -43.10 -31.26 20.86
C VAL A 131 -42.00 -32.30 20.75
N ASP A 132 -42.18 -33.32 19.92
CA ASP A 132 -41.25 -34.46 19.80
C ASP A 132 -40.78 -35.01 21.16
N HIS A 133 -41.74 -35.26 22.05
CA HIS A 133 -41.53 -35.76 23.42
C HIS A 133 -40.80 -34.79 24.37
N GLN A 134 -40.60 -33.54 23.97
CA GLN A 134 -40.05 -32.49 24.83
C GLN A 134 -41.14 -31.55 25.31
N ASP A 135 -41.17 -31.30 26.61
CA ASP A 135 -42.06 -30.31 27.19
C ASP A 135 -41.62 -28.89 26.82
N VAL A 136 -42.53 -28.13 26.23
CA VAL A 136 -42.29 -26.76 25.79
C VAL A 136 -43.17 -25.82 26.60
N ASP A 137 -42.53 -24.88 27.30
CA ASP A 137 -43.24 -23.80 27.99
C ASP A 137 -43.75 -22.77 26.97
N LEU A 138 -45.07 -22.76 26.78
CA LEU A 138 -45.79 -21.79 25.96
C LEU A 138 -46.59 -20.82 26.83
N ALA A 139 -45.90 -20.18 27.77
CA ALA A 139 -46.42 -19.02 28.49
C ALA A 139 -47.06 -17.97 27.53
N PRO A 140 -47.96 -17.10 28.03
CA PRO A 140 -48.43 -15.94 27.30
C PRO A 140 -47.32 -15.19 26.56
N HIS A 141 -47.63 -14.65 25.37
CA HIS A 141 -46.69 -13.92 24.52
C HIS A 141 -45.58 -14.78 23.90
N ARG A 142 -45.71 -16.12 23.88
CA ARG A 142 -44.73 -17.00 23.23
C ARG A 142 -45.15 -17.37 21.81
N ILE A 143 -44.16 -17.43 20.93
CA ILE A 143 -44.28 -17.89 19.55
C ILE A 143 -43.55 -19.23 19.45
N LEU A 144 -44.25 -20.27 18.99
CA LEU A 144 -43.68 -21.58 18.67
C LEU A 144 -43.75 -21.81 17.16
N ALA A 145 -42.61 -21.95 16.51
CA ALA A 145 -42.53 -22.37 15.11
C ALA A 145 -42.07 -23.83 15.04
N LEU A 146 -42.71 -24.65 14.21
CA LEU A 146 -42.36 -26.06 14.03
C LEU A 146 -42.60 -26.54 12.59
N TYR A 147 -41.85 -27.56 12.17
CA TYR A 147 -42.08 -28.27 10.92
C TYR A 147 -43.36 -29.12 10.98
N ASN A 148 -43.97 -29.40 9.83
CA ASN A 148 -45.19 -30.22 9.77
C ASN A 148 -44.96 -31.69 10.15
N ALA A 149 -43.74 -32.20 9.93
CA ALA A 149 -43.35 -33.55 10.34
C ALA A 149 -43.07 -33.67 11.85
N THR A 150 -42.94 -32.55 12.56
CA THR A 150 -42.71 -32.51 14.00
C THR A 150 -44.01 -32.86 14.73
N SER A 151 -43.95 -33.81 15.66
CA SER A 151 -45.10 -34.21 16.46
C SER A 151 -45.42 -33.14 17.51
N LEU A 152 -46.69 -32.80 17.65
CA LEU A 152 -47.20 -31.82 18.61
C LEU A 152 -48.36 -32.44 19.36
N THR A 153 -48.25 -32.53 20.68
CA THR A 153 -49.35 -32.96 21.56
C THR A 153 -49.53 -31.94 22.67
N THR A 154 -50.75 -31.85 23.19
CA THR A 154 -51.06 -30.95 24.29
C THR A 154 -51.82 -31.68 25.37
N ALA A 155 -51.41 -31.49 26.62
CA ALA A 155 -52.20 -31.91 27.77
C ALA A 155 -53.49 -31.07 27.85
N PRO A 156 -54.56 -31.57 28.51
CA PRO A 156 -55.79 -30.82 28.65
C PRO A 156 -55.58 -29.53 29.43
N VAL A 157 -56.30 -28.47 29.04
CA VAL A 157 -56.48 -27.29 29.89
C VAL A 157 -57.38 -27.68 31.07
N THR A 158 -56.92 -27.41 32.30
CA THR A 158 -57.61 -27.78 33.55
C THR A 158 -58.41 -26.62 34.13
N ARG A 159 -58.13 -25.38 33.72
CA ARG A 159 -58.85 -24.17 34.12
C ARG A 159 -58.72 -23.10 33.04
N GLY A 160 -59.78 -22.32 32.82
CA GLY A 160 -59.75 -21.16 31.93
C GLY A 160 -59.74 -21.51 30.44
N TYR A 161 -59.27 -20.57 29.61
CA TYR A 161 -59.17 -20.72 28.16
C TYR A 161 -57.79 -20.31 27.67
N ARG A 162 -57.22 -21.10 26.75
CA ARG A 162 -55.97 -20.72 26.07
C ARG A 162 -56.27 -20.32 24.64
N ALA A 163 -55.94 -19.08 24.31
CA ALA A 163 -56.14 -18.51 22.96
C ALA A 163 -54.84 -18.53 22.14
N ILE A 164 -54.87 -19.11 20.95
CA ILE A 164 -53.67 -19.32 20.11
C ILE A 164 -53.98 -18.97 18.66
N LEU A 165 -53.22 -18.03 18.07
CA LEU A 165 -53.24 -17.83 16.61
C LEU A 165 -52.37 -18.89 15.94
N VAL A 166 -52.92 -19.52 14.90
CA VAL A 166 -52.24 -20.57 14.13
C VAL A 166 -51.98 -20.04 12.73
N TYR A 167 -50.71 -20.00 12.33
CA TYR A 167 -50.28 -19.61 10.99
C TYR A 167 -49.70 -20.81 10.23
N HIS A 168 -49.97 -20.87 8.93
CA HIS A 168 -49.24 -21.71 7.98
C HIS A 168 -47.92 -21.04 7.58
N LEU A 169 -46.85 -21.82 7.55
CA LEU A 169 -45.58 -21.43 6.93
C LEU A 169 -45.55 -22.02 5.51
N ILE A 170 -45.63 -21.17 4.48
CA ILE A 170 -45.85 -21.59 3.09
C ILE A 170 -44.68 -21.13 2.23
N TYR A 171 -44.04 -22.04 1.49
CA TYR A 171 -43.03 -21.65 0.51
C TYR A 171 -43.63 -20.72 -0.55
N THR A 172 -42.92 -19.66 -0.91
CA THR A 172 -43.34 -18.74 -1.99
C THR A 172 -43.35 -19.45 -3.34
N SER A 173 -42.58 -20.53 -3.47
CA SER A 173 -42.49 -21.40 -4.65
C SER A 173 -42.76 -22.87 -4.27
N PRO A 174 -44.03 -23.27 -4.03
CA PRO A 174 -44.40 -24.62 -3.54
C PRO A 174 -43.94 -25.79 -4.40
N THR A 175 -43.72 -25.56 -5.69
CA THR A 175 -43.25 -26.58 -6.63
C THR A 175 -41.74 -26.76 -6.60
N ALA A 176 -41.00 -25.74 -6.17
CA ALA A 176 -39.54 -25.76 -6.08
C ALA A 176 -39.04 -26.23 -4.72
N HIS A 177 -39.83 -26.04 -3.66
CA HIS A 177 -39.47 -26.35 -2.28
C HIS A 177 -40.56 -27.18 -1.61
N VAL A 178 -40.19 -28.35 -1.10
CA VAL A 178 -41.15 -29.33 -0.56
C VAL A 178 -40.78 -29.83 0.84
N ARG A 179 -39.62 -29.44 1.37
CA ARG A 179 -39.15 -29.93 2.68
C ARG A 179 -40.10 -29.51 3.80
N CYS A 180 -40.74 -30.48 4.45
CA CYS A 180 -41.68 -30.32 5.57
C CYS A 180 -41.19 -30.89 6.91
N ALA A 181 -39.91 -31.29 6.98
CA ALA A 181 -39.20 -31.74 8.15
C ALA A 181 -37.87 -30.97 8.24
N PRO A 182 -37.19 -30.93 9.40
CA PRO A 182 -35.80 -30.47 9.46
C PRO A 182 -34.96 -31.19 8.40
N ALA A 183 -34.02 -30.47 7.78
CA ALA A 183 -33.03 -31.15 6.96
C ALA A 183 -32.31 -32.20 7.81
N SER A 184 -31.96 -33.35 7.23
CA SER A 184 -31.15 -34.31 7.95
C SER A 184 -29.83 -33.66 8.35
N ASP A 185 -29.18 -34.15 9.41
CA ASP A 185 -27.86 -33.62 9.82
C ASP A 185 -26.86 -33.65 8.63
N ALA A 186 -26.99 -34.62 7.72
CA ALA A 186 -26.19 -34.70 6.51
C ALA A 186 -26.53 -33.59 5.49
N ASP A 187 -27.81 -33.38 5.18
CA ASP A 187 -28.25 -32.33 4.25
C ASP A 187 -27.92 -30.92 4.77
N ALA A 188 -28.09 -30.73 6.08
CA ALA A 188 -27.77 -29.49 6.78
C ALA A 188 -26.27 -29.19 6.71
N LEU A 189 -25.45 -30.20 6.94
CA LEU A 189 -24.01 -30.11 6.82
C LEU A 189 -23.59 -29.83 5.37
N ASP A 190 -24.13 -30.54 4.39
CA ASP A 190 -23.83 -30.33 2.98
C ASP A 190 -24.20 -28.92 2.52
N ALA A 191 -25.36 -28.40 2.93
CA ALA A 191 -25.78 -27.04 2.66
C ALA A 191 -24.83 -26.01 3.30
N TRP A 192 -24.41 -26.25 4.54
CA TRP A 192 -23.45 -25.39 5.23
C TRP A 192 -22.07 -25.42 4.56
N LEU A 193 -21.55 -26.60 4.22
CA LEU A 193 -20.29 -26.76 3.50
C LEU A 193 -20.33 -26.03 2.16
N CYS A 194 -21.46 -26.09 1.44
CA CYS A 194 -21.66 -25.35 0.19
C CYS A 194 -21.66 -23.82 0.43
N ALA A 195 -22.35 -23.35 1.47
CA ALA A 195 -22.41 -21.93 1.81
C ALA A 195 -21.04 -21.39 2.26
N ALA A 196 -20.34 -22.11 3.13
CA ALA A 196 -19.01 -21.78 3.63
C ALA A 196 -17.93 -21.88 2.52
N ALA A 197 -18.15 -22.72 1.49
CA ALA A 197 -17.30 -22.78 0.31
C ALA A 197 -17.54 -21.63 -0.70
N SER A 198 -18.59 -20.81 -0.53
CA SER A 198 -18.81 -19.65 -1.40
C SER A 198 -17.71 -18.59 -1.19
N ALA A 199 -17.20 -18.01 -2.28
CA ALA A 199 -16.04 -17.11 -2.27
C ALA A 199 -16.28 -15.76 -1.55
N ASN A 200 -17.52 -15.48 -1.15
CA ASN A 200 -17.93 -14.17 -0.63
C ASN A 200 -18.03 -14.11 0.89
N SER A 201 -17.72 -15.19 1.62
CA SER A 201 -17.71 -15.12 3.08
C SER A 201 -16.43 -14.42 3.55
N PRO A 202 -16.53 -13.26 4.23
CA PRO A 202 -15.35 -12.57 4.76
C PRO A 202 -14.74 -13.31 5.96
N ALA A 203 -15.46 -14.27 6.55
CA ALA A 203 -14.99 -15.07 7.67
C ALA A 203 -14.10 -16.22 7.17
N TRP A 204 -12.84 -16.23 7.56
CA TRP A 204 -11.92 -17.33 7.27
C TRP A 204 -11.99 -18.47 8.31
N LEU A 205 -12.56 -18.20 9.48
CA LEU A 205 -12.71 -19.14 10.61
C LEU A 205 -14.17 -19.19 11.06
N TYR A 206 -14.69 -20.40 11.27
CA TYR A 206 -16.01 -20.66 11.81
C TYR A 206 -15.88 -21.39 13.14
N ALA A 207 -16.42 -20.83 14.23
CA ALA A 207 -16.54 -21.54 15.51
C ALA A 207 -17.87 -22.30 15.61
N TYR A 208 -17.79 -23.50 16.17
CA TYR A 208 -18.92 -24.33 16.54
C TYR A 208 -18.87 -24.63 18.05
N ALA A 209 -19.97 -24.30 18.73
CA ALA A 209 -20.12 -24.63 20.14
C ALA A 209 -20.27 -26.14 20.32
N LEU A 210 -19.39 -26.74 21.11
CA LEU A 210 -19.47 -28.17 21.44
C LEU A 210 -20.70 -28.44 22.32
N ARG A 211 -21.33 -29.61 22.15
CA ARG A 211 -22.54 -29.99 22.92
C ARG A 211 -22.21 -30.43 24.33
N GLY A 212 -21.01 -30.96 24.52
CA GLY A 212 -20.48 -31.34 25.83
C GLY A 212 -19.31 -30.44 26.21
N PRO A 213 -19.15 -30.11 27.51
CA PRO A 213 -17.92 -29.48 27.95
C PRO A 213 -16.76 -30.45 27.74
N ILE A 214 -15.64 -29.94 27.22
CA ILE A 214 -14.38 -30.68 27.19
C ILE A 214 -13.36 -29.89 27.99
N SER A 215 -12.64 -30.59 28.87
CA SER A 215 -11.55 -30.02 29.67
C SER A 215 -10.21 -30.06 28.93
N ASN A 216 -10.04 -31.03 28.02
CA ASN A 216 -8.83 -31.23 27.24
C ASN A 216 -9.18 -31.22 25.74
N LEU A 217 -8.30 -30.68 24.89
CA LEU A 217 -8.46 -30.64 23.42
C LEU A 217 -8.21 -32.02 22.78
N ALA A 218 -9.06 -32.98 23.13
CA ALA A 218 -8.95 -34.37 22.75
C ALA A 218 -10.23 -34.82 22.02
N PHE A 219 -10.11 -35.23 20.75
CA PHE A 219 -11.26 -35.62 19.92
C PHE A 219 -12.01 -36.85 20.45
N ASN A 220 -11.36 -37.72 21.22
CA ASN A 220 -12.02 -38.86 21.88
C ASN A 220 -12.87 -38.45 23.10
N ALA A 221 -12.73 -37.21 23.60
CA ALA A 221 -13.58 -36.64 24.64
C ALA A 221 -14.87 -36.01 24.08
N LEU A 222 -15.00 -35.89 22.75
CA LEU A 222 -16.20 -35.37 22.12
C LEU A 222 -17.38 -36.33 22.26
N CYS A 223 -18.58 -35.78 22.41
CA CYS A 223 -19.79 -36.58 22.33
C CYS A 223 -19.92 -37.21 20.92
N PRO A 224 -20.64 -38.33 20.76
CA PRO A 224 -20.77 -39.01 19.47
C PRO A 224 -21.27 -38.12 18.33
N ALA A 225 -22.10 -37.12 18.64
CA ALA A 225 -22.64 -36.21 17.64
C ALA A 225 -21.61 -35.19 17.14
N ASP A 226 -20.82 -34.59 18.04
CA ASP A 226 -19.76 -33.65 17.66
C ASP A 226 -18.64 -34.39 16.93
N LEU A 227 -18.28 -35.60 17.37
CA LEU A 227 -17.30 -36.43 16.69
C LEU A 227 -17.76 -36.83 15.27
N ARG A 228 -19.06 -37.11 15.09
CA ARG A 228 -19.63 -37.35 13.76
C ARG A 228 -19.50 -36.11 12.87
N LEU A 229 -19.85 -34.92 13.38
CA LEU A 229 -19.68 -33.67 12.64
C LEU A 229 -18.21 -33.47 12.21
N VAL A 230 -17.26 -33.66 13.13
CA VAL A 230 -15.82 -33.56 12.82
C VAL A 230 -15.43 -34.50 11.69
N ARG A 231 -15.87 -35.75 11.74
CA ARG A 231 -15.59 -36.76 10.72
C ARG A 231 -16.20 -36.39 9.38
N ASP A 232 -17.45 -35.92 9.36
CA ASP A 232 -18.16 -35.57 8.14
C ASP A 232 -17.54 -34.32 7.48
N VAL A 233 -17.18 -33.29 8.28
CA VAL A 233 -16.46 -32.10 7.80
C VAL A 233 -15.08 -32.47 7.26
N ALA A 234 -14.31 -33.30 7.98
CA ALA A 234 -13.00 -33.74 7.53
C ALA A 234 -13.07 -34.62 6.27
N ALA A 235 -14.07 -35.49 6.18
CA ALA A 235 -14.30 -36.36 5.02
C ALA A 235 -14.62 -35.56 3.74
N SER A 236 -15.14 -34.33 3.86
CA SER A 236 -15.36 -33.45 2.72
C SER A 236 -14.07 -33.08 1.98
N GLY A 237 -12.91 -33.11 2.66
CA GLY A 237 -11.60 -32.65 2.14
C GLY A 237 -11.52 -31.16 1.81
N ARG A 238 -12.61 -30.41 2.01
CA ARG A 238 -12.71 -28.97 1.70
C ARG A 238 -12.43 -28.09 2.91
N PHE A 239 -12.52 -28.67 4.10
CA PHE A 239 -12.35 -27.96 5.36
C PHE A 239 -11.38 -28.67 6.27
N ASP A 240 -10.61 -27.88 7.00
CA ASP A 240 -9.85 -28.33 8.15
C ASP A 240 -10.63 -28.05 9.43
N VAL A 241 -10.33 -28.84 10.44
CA VAL A 241 -11.01 -28.81 11.72
C VAL A 241 -9.98 -28.90 12.83
N CYS A 242 -10.13 -28.08 13.87
CA CYS A 242 -9.43 -28.26 15.13
C CYS A 242 -10.36 -28.09 16.32
N LEU A 243 -9.98 -28.66 17.46
CA LEU A 243 -10.50 -28.21 18.75
C LEU A 243 -9.66 -27.01 19.20
N ALA A 244 -10.28 -26.02 19.81
CA ALA A 244 -9.57 -24.85 20.28
C ALA A 244 -10.03 -24.38 21.66
N HIS A 245 -9.08 -23.93 22.45
CA HIS A 245 -9.33 -23.05 23.58
C HIS A 245 -9.25 -21.60 23.12
N LEU A 246 -10.13 -20.80 23.71
CA LEU A 246 -10.34 -19.41 23.39
C LEU A 246 -10.11 -18.58 24.64
N ARG A 247 -9.40 -17.47 24.48
CA ARG A 247 -9.24 -16.45 25.52
C ARG A 247 -9.95 -15.16 25.11
N ASP A 248 -10.26 -14.32 26.09
CA ASP A 248 -10.86 -13.01 25.83
C ASP A 248 -9.93 -12.16 24.96
N GLY A 249 -10.47 -11.64 23.87
CA GLY A 249 -9.77 -10.68 23.01
C GLY A 249 -9.78 -9.27 23.59
N VAL A 250 -9.25 -8.31 22.84
CA VAL A 250 -9.28 -6.88 23.22
C VAL A 250 -10.72 -6.33 23.18
N TYR A 251 -11.60 -6.96 22.40
CA TYR A 251 -13.00 -6.59 22.26
C TYR A 251 -13.90 -7.67 22.87
N ASP A 252 -14.91 -7.27 23.64
CA ASP A 252 -15.77 -8.19 24.41
C ASP A 252 -16.48 -9.27 23.56
N GLU A 253 -16.69 -9.00 22.27
CA GLU A 253 -17.38 -9.89 21.33
C GLU A 253 -16.45 -10.88 20.60
N TRP A 254 -15.13 -10.67 20.68
CA TRP A 254 -14.14 -11.46 19.96
C TRP A 254 -13.29 -12.26 20.94
N LYS A 255 -13.09 -13.54 20.62
CA LYS A 255 -12.15 -14.39 21.34
C LYS A 255 -10.95 -14.67 20.46
N ILE A 256 -9.80 -14.84 21.10
CA ILE A 256 -8.55 -15.17 20.42
C ILE A 256 -8.27 -16.66 20.62
N LEU A 257 -7.86 -17.35 19.56
CA LEU A 257 -7.35 -18.72 19.65
C LEU A 257 -6.08 -18.75 20.51
N SER A 258 -6.15 -19.44 21.66
CA SER A 258 -5.02 -19.58 22.59
C SER A 258 -4.29 -20.90 22.44
N GLU A 259 -5.04 -21.99 22.25
CA GLU A 259 -4.52 -23.34 22.07
C GLU A 259 -5.38 -24.07 21.04
N ILE A 260 -4.76 -24.90 20.21
CA ILE A 260 -5.46 -25.68 19.19
C ILE A 260 -4.96 -27.13 19.15
N ALA A 261 -5.86 -28.06 18.86
CA ALA A 261 -5.58 -29.45 18.52
C ALA A 261 -6.19 -29.77 17.15
N PRO A 262 -5.41 -29.70 16.06
CA PRO A 262 -5.88 -30.04 14.71
C PRO A 262 -6.34 -31.50 14.64
N TYR A 263 -7.39 -31.76 13.86
CA TYR A 263 -7.83 -33.13 13.61
C TYR A 263 -6.73 -33.89 12.85
N PRO A 264 -6.37 -35.13 13.24
CA PRO A 264 -5.19 -35.82 12.69
C PRO A 264 -5.14 -35.95 11.17
N TRP A 265 -6.30 -35.96 10.50
CA TRP A 265 -6.39 -36.11 9.04
C TRP A 265 -6.33 -34.80 8.25
N CYS A 266 -6.36 -33.64 8.92
CA CYS A 266 -6.25 -32.36 8.24
C CYS A 266 -4.87 -32.18 7.57
N GLY A 267 -3.82 -32.86 8.04
CA GLY A 267 -2.47 -32.70 7.49
C GLY A 267 -1.98 -31.24 7.58
N LEU A 268 -2.45 -30.51 8.59
CA LEU A 268 -2.06 -29.13 8.86
C LEU A 268 -0.60 -29.14 9.34
N SER A 269 0.25 -28.34 8.69
CA SER A 269 1.65 -28.21 9.12
C SER A 269 1.72 -27.50 10.47
N THR A 270 2.74 -27.83 11.28
CA THR A 270 2.96 -27.17 12.57
C THR A 270 3.06 -25.65 12.42
N ALA A 271 3.66 -25.16 11.33
CA ALA A 271 3.76 -23.72 11.07
C ALA A 271 2.41 -23.05 10.82
N ALA A 272 1.52 -23.68 10.04
CA ALA A 272 0.17 -23.16 9.83
C ALA A 272 -0.69 -23.24 11.11
N ALA A 273 -0.48 -24.28 11.93
CA ALA A 273 -1.10 -24.42 13.24
C ALA A 273 -0.68 -23.29 14.19
N VAL A 274 0.61 -22.93 14.21
CA VAL A 274 1.11 -21.81 15.03
C VAL A 274 0.51 -20.48 14.60
N GLY A 275 0.37 -20.21 13.30
CA GLY A 275 -0.20 -18.94 12.84
C GLY A 275 -1.73 -18.80 12.99
N LEU A 276 -2.43 -19.90 13.28
CA LEU A 276 -3.83 -19.88 13.75
C LEU A 276 -3.95 -19.37 15.18
N ILE A 277 -2.95 -19.62 16.03
CA ILE A 277 -2.93 -19.09 17.40
C ILE A 277 -2.80 -17.56 17.30
N GLY A 278 -3.67 -16.85 18.03
CA GLY A 278 -3.75 -15.39 17.94
C GLY A 278 -4.82 -14.87 16.98
N GLN A 279 -5.45 -15.73 16.16
CA GLN A 279 -6.54 -15.28 15.27
C GLN A 279 -7.83 -15.07 16.06
N ASP A 280 -8.58 -14.06 15.62
CA ASP A 280 -9.87 -13.69 16.20
C ASP A 280 -11.00 -14.59 15.68
N VAL A 281 -11.89 -14.99 16.59
CA VAL A 281 -13.04 -15.83 16.32
C VAL A 281 -14.26 -15.26 17.04
N CYS A 282 -15.35 -15.05 16.31
CA CYS A 282 -16.59 -14.53 16.86
C CYS A 282 -17.38 -15.66 17.54
N THR A 283 -17.27 -15.76 18.87
CA THR A 283 -18.03 -16.71 19.69
C THR A 283 -17.99 -16.30 21.17
N SER A 284 -19.00 -16.70 21.94
CA SER A 284 -19.04 -16.48 23.38
C SER A 284 -18.39 -17.61 24.19
N MET A 285 -17.96 -18.70 23.53
CA MET A 285 -17.51 -19.93 24.19
C MET A 285 -16.01 -19.89 24.49
N SER A 286 -15.58 -20.56 25.57
CA SER A 286 -14.15 -20.73 25.93
C SER A 286 -13.50 -21.95 25.26
N THR A 287 -14.30 -22.93 24.85
CA THR A 287 -13.84 -24.10 24.09
C THR A 287 -14.81 -24.37 22.96
N CYS A 288 -14.28 -24.55 21.75
CA CYS A 288 -15.10 -24.76 20.57
C CYS A 288 -14.39 -25.66 19.55
N LEU A 289 -15.16 -26.10 18.56
CA LEU A 289 -14.61 -26.65 17.33
C LEU A 289 -14.43 -25.50 16.33
N VAL A 290 -13.26 -25.38 15.73
CA VAL A 290 -12.98 -24.35 14.72
C VAL A 290 -12.82 -25.02 13.37
N VAL A 291 -13.48 -24.47 12.37
CA VAL A 291 -13.51 -24.99 11.00
C VAL A 291 -13.11 -23.87 10.03
N TRP A 292 -12.26 -24.18 9.06
CA TRP A 292 -11.88 -23.26 7.98
C TRP A 292 -11.68 -24.01 6.69
N ARG A 293 -11.71 -23.30 5.56
CA ARG A 293 -11.45 -23.91 4.25
C ARG A 293 -10.00 -24.35 4.18
N THR A 294 -9.72 -25.50 3.56
CA THR A 294 -8.34 -25.97 3.38
C THR A 294 -7.48 -24.96 2.61
N THR A 295 -8.06 -24.24 1.65
CA THR A 295 -7.38 -23.12 0.95
C THR A 295 -7.01 -21.96 1.87
N SER A 296 -7.68 -21.79 3.01
CA SER A 296 -7.37 -20.73 3.98
C SER A 296 -6.10 -21.00 4.78
N ARG A 297 -5.51 -22.21 4.70
CA ARG A 297 -4.19 -22.51 5.31
C ARG A 297 -3.13 -21.46 4.98
N LEU A 298 -3.18 -20.94 3.76
CA LEU A 298 -2.26 -19.89 3.31
C LEU A 298 -2.41 -18.59 4.09
N HIS A 299 -3.62 -18.22 4.52
CA HIS A 299 -3.85 -16.97 5.28
C HIS A 299 -3.26 -17.02 6.69
N PHE A 300 -3.10 -18.22 7.24
CA PHE A 300 -2.54 -18.43 8.58
C PHE A 300 -1.05 -18.78 8.55
N ALA A 301 -0.51 -19.14 7.38
CA ALA A 301 0.89 -19.50 7.25
C ALA A 301 1.80 -18.27 7.34
N SER A 302 3.01 -18.46 7.88
CA SER A 302 4.10 -17.51 7.65
C SER A 302 4.51 -17.54 6.18
N VAL A 303 5.19 -16.48 5.71
CA VAL A 303 5.76 -16.43 4.34
C VAL A 303 6.64 -17.65 4.08
N ASP A 304 7.51 -17.99 5.03
CA ASP A 304 8.42 -19.14 4.95
C ASP A 304 7.65 -20.48 4.82
N ALA A 305 6.58 -20.67 5.60
CA ALA A 305 5.77 -21.88 5.54
C ALA A 305 4.99 -21.97 4.21
N ALA A 306 4.46 -20.86 3.71
CA ALA A 306 3.77 -20.78 2.43
C ALA A 306 4.71 -21.10 1.25
N LEU A 307 5.93 -20.55 1.26
CA LEU A 307 6.93 -20.82 0.23
C LEU A 307 7.42 -22.27 0.30
N SER A 308 7.68 -22.79 1.50
CA SER A 308 8.08 -24.18 1.69
C SER A 308 7.00 -25.16 1.19
N ALA A 309 5.73 -24.82 1.40
CA ALA A 309 4.62 -25.61 0.88
C ALA A 309 4.51 -25.55 -0.64
N LEU A 310 4.76 -24.38 -1.24
CA LEU A 310 4.79 -24.23 -2.70
C LEU A 310 5.96 -25.01 -3.32
N GLU A 311 7.16 -24.93 -2.74
CA GLU A 311 8.35 -25.69 -3.14
C GLU A 311 8.12 -27.20 -3.02
N ALA A 312 7.51 -27.65 -1.92
CA ALA A 312 7.12 -29.05 -1.76
C ALA A 312 6.09 -29.47 -2.80
N ALA A 313 5.12 -28.60 -3.11
CA ALA A 313 4.10 -28.88 -4.12
C ALA A 313 4.68 -28.99 -5.54
N VAL A 314 5.80 -28.32 -5.86
CA VAL A 314 6.52 -28.56 -7.12
C VAL A 314 6.96 -30.02 -7.22
N ASN A 315 7.35 -30.63 -6.09
CA ASN A 315 7.74 -32.03 -5.96
C ASN A 315 6.55 -32.96 -5.63
N ASP A 316 5.37 -32.64 -6.16
CA ASP A 316 4.12 -33.41 -6.03
C ASP A 316 3.59 -33.59 -4.59
N ALA A 317 4.00 -32.75 -3.64
CA ALA A 317 3.39 -32.70 -2.31
C ALA A 317 1.96 -32.11 -2.33
N PRO A 318 1.17 -32.30 -1.25
CA PRO A 318 -0.19 -31.79 -1.17
C PRO A 318 -0.27 -30.26 -1.32
N VAL A 319 -1.12 -29.79 -2.24
CA VAL A 319 -1.30 -28.37 -2.60
C VAL A 319 -2.22 -27.61 -1.64
N TRP A 320 -2.21 -27.93 -0.34
CA TRP A 320 -2.98 -27.22 0.72
C TRP A 320 -4.45 -26.94 0.38
N GLY A 321 -5.13 -27.93 -0.21
CA GLY A 321 -6.55 -27.82 -0.58
C GLY A 321 -6.85 -27.02 -1.85
N TYR A 322 -5.84 -26.45 -2.51
CA TYR A 322 -6.00 -25.83 -3.82
C TYR A 322 -6.19 -26.91 -4.90
N VAL A 323 -6.90 -26.57 -5.98
CA VAL A 323 -7.20 -27.51 -7.07
C VAL A 323 -5.98 -27.88 -7.92
N SER A 324 -4.88 -27.12 -7.83
CA SER A 324 -3.65 -27.37 -8.58
C SER A 324 -2.46 -26.62 -7.97
N ARG A 325 -1.24 -27.02 -8.36
CA ARG A 325 0.02 -26.31 -8.05
C ARG A 325 -0.03 -24.85 -8.51
N LYS A 326 -0.62 -24.62 -9.70
CA LYS A 326 -0.83 -23.28 -10.27
C LYS A 326 -1.76 -22.43 -9.40
N ALA A 327 -2.86 -23.00 -8.91
CA ALA A 327 -3.79 -22.29 -8.04
C ALA A 327 -3.14 -21.91 -6.69
N LEU A 328 -2.35 -22.82 -6.10
CA LEU A 328 -1.56 -22.52 -4.90
C LEU A 328 -0.55 -21.39 -5.16
N ALA A 329 0.23 -21.47 -6.24
CA ALA A 329 1.20 -20.44 -6.62
C ALA A 329 0.55 -19.06 -6.81
N ALA A 330 -0.58 -19.02 -7.53
CA ALA A 330 -1.34 -17.79 -7.74
C ALA A 330 -1.84 -17.20 -6.41
N ALA A 331 -2.27 -18.04 -5.48
CA ALA A 331 -2.66 -17.60 -4.15
C ALA A 331 -1.46 -17.09 -3.33
N VAL A 332 -0.30 -17.76 -3.38
CA VAL A 332 0.94 -17.31 -2.73
C VAL A 332 1.36 -15.93 -3.26
N ILE A 333 1.34 -15.75 -4.59
CA ILE A 333 1.59 -14.44 -5.22
C ILE A 333 0.56 -13.43 -4.72
N SER A 334 -0.73 -13.77 -4.73
CA SER A 334 -1.79 -12.84 -4.33
C SER A 334 -1.66 -12.37 -2.89
N THR A 335 -1.29 -13.28 -1.98
CA THR A 335 -1.21 -13.00 -0.54
C THR A 335 0.10 -12.34 -0.14
N TYR A 336 1.24 -12.76 -0.73
CA TYR A 336 2.56 -12.38 -0.24
C TYR A 336 3.41 -11.54 -1.21
N ALA A 337 3.11 -11.48 -2.51
CA ALA A 337 3.91 -10.66 -3.42
C ALA A 337 3.75 -9.15 -3.15
N VAL A 338 2.67 -8.75 -2.48
CA VAL A 338 2.40 -7.36 -2.07
C VAL A 338 3.02 -7.03 -0.70
N VAL A 339 3.29 -8.04 0.12
CA VAL A 339 3.83 -7.88 1.48
C VAL A 339 5.35 -7.74 1.39
N ALA A 340 5.96 -6.95 2.28
CA ALA A 340 7.41 -6.72 2.37
C ALA A 340 8.21 -7.99 2.72
N THR A 341 8.26 -8.93 1.78
CA THR A 341 9.02 -10.17 1.84
C THR A 341 10.51 -9.88 1.99
N SER A 342 11.27 -10.80 2.58
CA SER A 342 12.73 -10.66 2.61
C SER A 342 13.32 -10.88 1.20
N SER A 343 14.59 -10.48 0.99
CA SER A 343 15.28 -10.78 -0.27
C SER A 343 15.40 -12.29 -0.53
N MET A 344 15.57 -13.08 0.54
CA MET A 344 15.66 -14.54 0.48
C MET A 344 14.32 -15.18 0.06
N ASP A 345 13.21 -14.74 0.64
CA ASP A 345 11.86 -15.23 0.29
C ASP A 345 11.53 -14.98 -1.18
N ARG A 346 11.93 -13.81 -1.70
CA ARG A 346 11.75 -13.50 -3.12
C ARG A 346 12.59 -14.40 -4.01
N ALA A 347 13.86 -14.64 -3.68
CA ALA A 347 14.71 -15.53 -4.45
C ALA A 347 14.13 -16.96 -4.51
N ARG A 348 13.58 -17.43 -3.38
CA ARG A 348 12.84 -18.71 -3.32
C ARG A 348 11.60 -18.71 -4.18
N LEU A 349 10.77 -17.66 -4.09
CA LEU A 349 9.57 -17.53 -4.90
C LEU A 349 9.89 -17.49 -6.39
N THR A 350 10.84 -16.67 -6.82
CA THR A 350 11.22 -16.56 -8.25
C THR A 350 11.85 -17.85 -8.78
N ALA A 351 12.67 -18.54 -7.98
CA ALA A 351 13.19 -19.87 -8.33
C ALA A 351 12.04 -20.86 -8.53
N THR A 352 11.09 -20.89 -7.60
CA THR A 352 9.92 -21.79 -7.65
C THR A 352 9.01 -21.49 -8.85
N LEU A 353 8.75 -20.21 -9.14
CA LEU A 353 7.97 -19.80 -10.32
C LEU A 353 8.66 -20.21 -11.63
N SER A 354 10.00 -20.19 -11.67
CA SER A 354 10.76 -20.67 -12.84
C SER A 354 10.62 -22.18 -13.04
N GLN A 355 10.49 -22.95 -11.96
CA GLN A 355 10.31 -24.41 -12.03
C GLN A 355 8.90 -24.78 -12.49
N LEU A 356 7.88 -23.99 -12.12
CA LEU A 356 6.49 -24.23 -12.51
C LEU A 356 6.20 -24.01 -14.01
N ASP A 357 7.10 -23.34 -14.73
CA ASP A 357 7.04 -23.12 -16.18
C ASP A 357 5.71 -22.53 -16.71
N ASP A 358 5.08 -21.63 -15.94
CA ASP A 358 3.79 -21.04 -16.27
C ASP A 358 3.90 -19.52 -16.46
N VAL A 359 3.75 -19.07 -17.72
CA VAL A 359 3.80 -17.65 -18.08
C VAL A 359 2.75 -16.81 -17.35
N GLY A 360 1.58 -17.36 -17.05
CA GLY A 360 0.49 -16.65 -16.35
C GLY A 360 0.83 -16.36 -14.88
N LEU A 361 1.60 -17.23 -14.23
CA LEU A 361 2.11 -16.99 -12.88
C LEU A 361 3.19 -15.91 -12.88
N VAL A 362 4.10 -15.93 -13.86
CA VAL A 362 5.12 -14.88 -14.02
C VAL A 362 4.47 -13.52 -14.30
N GLN A 363 3.47 -13.46 -15.18
CA GLN A 363 2.66 -12.26 -15.42
C GLN A 363 1.97 -11.77 -14.14
N SER A 364 1.35 -12.68 -13.38
CA SER A 364 0.67 -12.34 -12.12
C SER A 364 1.64 -11.79 -11.09
N PHE A 365 2.84 -12.37 -10.99
CA PHE A 365 3.89 -11.90 -10.09
C PHE A 365 4.37 -10.51 -10.51
N LEU A 366 4.74 -10.30 -11.78
CA LEU A 366 5.20 -9.00 -12.28
C LEU A 366 4.13 -7.90 -12.15
N GLY A 367 2.86 -8.23 -12.43
CA GLY A 367 1.74 -7.29 -12.35
C GLY A 367 1.35 -6.91 -10.92
N ARG A 368 1.69 -7.74 -9.92
CA ARG A 368 1.46 -7.46 -8.49
C ARG A 368 2.71 -7.04 -7.75
N TYR A 369 3.86 -7.07 -8.43
CA TYR A 369 5.12 -6.68 -7.84
C TYR A 369 5.05 -5.20 -7.48
N TRP A 370 4.89 -4.92 -6.20
CA TRP A 370 4.94 -3.58 -5.67
C TRP A 370 6.30 -3.38 -5.02
N HIS A 371 7.03 -2.34 -5.45
CA HIS A 371 8.20 -1.91 -4.71
C HIS A 371 7.76 -1.34 -3.36
N THR A 372 7.78 -2.17 -2.33
CA THR A 372 8.03 -1.66 -0.98
C THR A 372 9.48 -1.14 -0.97
N HIS A 373 9.77 -0.04 -0.27
CA HIS A 373 11.08 0.64 -0.25
C HIS A 373 12.28 -0.26 0.09
N LEU A 374 12.04 -1.51 0.50
CA LEU A 374 13.03 -2.46 0.99
C LEU A 374 13.64 -3.37 -0.10
N THR A 375 13.20 -3.27 -1.36
CA THR A 375 13.67 -4.20 -2.42
C THR A 375 14.22 -3.48 -3.64
N PRO A 376 15.54 -3.55 -3.87
CA PRO A 376 16.13 -3.05 -5.10
C PRO A 376 15.73 -3.91 -6.32
N VAL A 377 15.40 -3.26 -7.44
CA VAL A 377 15.15 -3.92 -8.74
C VAL A 377 16.31 -4.84 -9.14
N ALA A 378 17.55 -4.49 -8.76
CA ALA A 378 18.75 -5.28 -8.99
C ALA A 378 18.62 -6.75 -8.54
N THR A 379 17.85 -7.03 -7.48
CA THR A 379 17.67 -8.39 -6.95
C THR A 379 16.80 -9.29 -7.83
N VAL A 380 15.89 -8.70 -8.63
CA VAL A 380 14.95 -9.44 -9.47
C VAL A 380 15.26 -9.31 -10.96
N ALA A 381 16.03 -8.30 -11.36
CA ALA A 381 16.37 -8.03 -12.77
C ALA A 381 16.93 -9.25 -13.54
N PRO A 382 17.92 -10.01 -13.02
CA PRO A 382 18.41 -11.20 -13.71
C PRO A 382 17.33 -12.26 -13.93
N TRP A 383 16.45 -12.44 -12.95
CA TRP A 383 15.34 -13.38 -13.06
C TRP A 383 14.31 -12.93 -14.11
N ILE A 384 13.94 -11.64 -14.12
CA ILE A 384 13.01 -11.09 -15.12
C ILE A 384 13.58 -11.26 -16.53
N HIS A 385 14.87 -10.95 -16.73
CA HIS A 385 15.56 -11.17 -18.01
C HIS A 385 15.46 -12.64 -18.45
N ALA A 386 15.77 -13.59 -17.56
CA ALA A 386 15.66 -15.01 -17.84
C ALA A 386 14.22 -15.42 -18.26
N GLN A 387 13.19 -14.84 -17.63
CA GLN A 387 11.79 -15.10 -18.03
C GLN A 387 11.44 -14.49 -19.39
N LEU A 388 11.98 -13.31 -19.72
CA LEU A 388 11.78 -12.67 -21.03
C LEU A 388 12.39 -13.49 -22.17
N VAL A 389 13.57 -14.05 -21.93
CA VAL A 389 14.23 -14.96 -22.88
C VAL A 389 13.45 -16.27 -23.00
N ARG A 390 13.01 -16.85 -21.87
CA ARG A 390 12.31 -18.14 -21.83
C ARG A 390 10.92 -18.12 -22.45
N PHE A 391 10.06 -17.18 -22.06
CA PHE A 391 8.65 -17.13 -22.48
C PHE A 391 8.39 -16.19 -23.67
N GLY A 392 9.42 -15.46 -24.10
CA GLY A 392 9.29 -14.38 -25.06
C GLY A 392 8.73 -13.12 -24.41
N TRP A 393 9.33 -11.99 -24.76
CA TRP A 393 8.96 -10.70 -24.16
C TRP A 393 7.53 -10.28 -24.47
N THR A 394 6.97 -10.68 -25.62
CA THR A 394 5.61 -10.29 -26.04
C THR A 394 4.56 -10.76 -25.05
N SER A 395 4.74 -11.95 -24.48
CA SER A 395 3.84 -12.51 -23.47
C SER A 395 3.90 -11.74 -22.16
N LEU A 396 5.05 -11.14 -21.83
CA LEU A 396 5.28 -10.46 -20.55
C LEU A 396 5.17 -8.93 -20.65
N ALA A 397 5.02 -8.36 -21.85
CA ALA A 397 5.11 -6.92 -22.10
C ALA A 397 4.15 -6.07 -21.25
N GLU A 398 2.89 -6.51 -21.11
CA GLU A 398 1.88 -5.80 -20.31
C GLU A 398 2.24 -5.82 -18.82
N SER A 399 2.51 -7.00 -18.26
CA SER A 399 2.89 -7.14 -16.85
C SER A 399 4.22 -6.45 -16.54
N LEU A 400 5.16 -6.42 -17.49
CA LEU A 400 6.43 -5.70 -17.35
C LEU A 400 6.21 -4.18 -17.38
N SER A 401 5.26 -3.69 -18.17
CA SER A 401 4.86 -2.28 -18.14
C SER A 401 4.24 -1.90 -16.80
N VAL A 402 3.46 -2.79 -16.19
CA VAL A 402 2.91 -2.62 -14.83
C VAL A 402 4.03 -2.64 -13.78
N PHE A 403 4.97 -3.58 -13.89
CA PHE A 403 6.17 -3.63 -13.05
C PHE A 403 6.96 -2.31 -13.10
N VAL A 404 7.31 -1.84 -14.30
CA VAL A 404 8.05 -0.57 -14.50
C VAL A 404 7.27 0.61 -13.92
N TYR A 405 5.95 0.61 -14.04
CA TYR A 405 5.09 1.65 -13.47
C TYR A 405 5.09 1.70 -11.94
N HIS A 406 5.12 0.54 -11.28
CA HIS A 406 5.18 0.44 -9.82
C HIS A 406 6.60 0.60 -9.27
N ALA A 407 7.62 0.28 -10.07
CA ALA A 407 9.02 0.32 -9.71
C ALA A 407 9.68 1.69 -9.71
N ARG A 408 8.89 2.76 -9.51
CA ARG A 408 9.13 4.24 -9.59
C ARG A 408 10.45 4.80 -9.00
N SER A 409 11.30 3.96 -8.44
CA SER A 409 12.68 4.22 -8.01
C SER A 409 13.70 4.16 -9.16
N VAL A 410 14.96 4.54 -8.88
CA VAL A 410 16.13 4.42 -9.79
C VAL A 410 16.25 3.06 -10.46
N GLY A 411 15.77 2.01 -9.79
CA GLY A 411 15.91 0.65 -10.28
C GLY A 411 15.21 0.40 -11.61
N ALA A 412 14.08 1.06 -11.89
CA ALA A 412 13.33 0.80 -13.13
C ALA A 412 14.03 1.36 -14.39
N PRO A 413 14.46 2.63 -14.44
CA PRO A 413 15.29 3.14 -15.54
C PRO A 413 16.57 2.31 -15.74
N ALA A 414 17.29 2.00 -14.65
CA ALA A 414 18.51 1.19 -14.71
C ALA A 414 18.25 -0.21 -15.28
N PHE A 415 17.13 -0.82 -14.93
CA PHE A 415 16.73 -2.13 -15.45
C PHE A 415 16.40 -2.08 -16.94
N VAL A 416 15.61 -1.10 -17.38
CA VAL A 416 15.29 -0.94 -18.81
C VAL A 416 16.55 -0.62 -19.62
N ALA A 417 17.46 0.19 -19.08
CA ALA A 417 18.78 0.43 -19.66
C ALA A 417 19.63 -0.84 -19.76
N SER A 418 19.61 -1.70 -18.72
CA SER A 418 20.31 -2.99 -18.74
C SER A 418 19.75 -3.93 -19.82
N LEU A 419 18.42 -3.98 -20.01
CA LEU A 419 17.81 -4.73 -21.11
C LEU A 419 18.25 -4.22 -22.49
N ALA A 420 18.58 -2.93 -22.62
CA ALA A 420 19.14 -2.33 -23.83
C ALA A 420 20.67 -2.52 -23.97
N GLY A 421 21.32 -3.20 -23.01
CA GLY A 421 22.78 -3.37 -22.98
C GLY A 421 23.55 -2.12 -22.52
N LEU A 422 22.89 -1.22 -21.79
CA LEU A 422 23.44 0.07 -21.32
C LEU A 422 23.68 0.10 -19.81
N GLY A 423 23.37 -0.99 -19.10
CA GLY A 423 23.51 -1.12 -17.65
C GLY A 423 24.00 -2.52 -17.27
N ASP A 424 24.13 -2.75 -15.96
CA ASP A 424 24.76 -3.94 -15.37
C ASP A 424 23.81 -4.81 -14.54
N LEU A 425 22.52 -4.47 -14.45
CA LEU A 425 21.56 -5.23 -13.64
C LEU A 425 21.20 -6.60 -14.24
N CYS A 426 21.27 -6.73 -15.56
CA CYS A 426 21.04 -7.97 -16.30
C CYS A 426 21.67 -7.87 -17.70
N PRO A 427 21.88 -9.01 -18.40
CA PRO A 427 22.36 -8.99 -19.77
C PRO A 427 21.41 -8.24 -20.71
N ALA A 428 21.92 -7.81 -21.86
CA ALA A 428 21.07 -7.25 -22.92
C ALA A 428 20.02 -8.28 -23.37
N LEU A 429 18.82 -7.81 -23.71
CA LEU A 429 17.75 -8.66 -24.24
C LEU A 429 17.98 -8.88 -25.74
N ASP A 430 18.71 -9.94 -26.07
CA ASP A 430 18.88 -10.42 -27.43
C ASP A 430 17.66 -11.24 -27.86
N ALA A 431 16.59 -10.55 -28.23
CA ALA A 431 15.35 -11.15 -28.71
C ALA A 431 14.81 -10.40 -29.94
N PRO A 432 14.15 -11.09 -30.89
CA PRO A 432 13.53 -10.43 -32.02
C PRO A 432 12.57 -9.33 -31.55
N LYS A 433 12.70 -8.13 -32.14
CA LYS A 433 11.85 -6.97 -31.83
C LYS A 433 11.95 -6.45 -30.39
N SER A 434 13.02 -6.77 -29.64
CA SER A 434 13.24 -6.25 -28.29
C SER A 434 13.20 -4.71 -28.22
N LEU A 435 13.58 -4.04 -29.31
CA LEU A 435 13.49 -2.58 -29.45
C LEU A 435 12.06 -2.02 -29.27
N GLU A 436 11.03 -2.75 -29.71
CA GLU A 436 9.63 -2.33 -29.55
C GLU A 436 9.19 -2.42 -28.08
N LEU A 437 9.67 -3.44 -27.35
CA LEU A 437 9.50 -3.50 -25.90
C LEU A 437 10.21 -2.33 -25.21
N LEU A 438 11.46 -2.05 -25.57
CA LEU A 438 12.23 -0.96 -24.97
C LEU A 438 11.55 0.39 -25.17
N LYS A 439 11.02 0.66 -26.37
CA LYS A 439 10.17 1.84 -26.64
C LYS A 439 8.96 1.91 -25.72
N GLN A 440 8.20 0.81 -25.61
CA GLN A 440 7.01 0.74 -24.75
C GLN A 440 7.36 1.02 -23.27
N LEU A 441 8.41 0.38 -22.75
CA LEU A 441 8.85 0.56 -21.36
C LEU A 441 9.41 1.97 -21.14
N TYR A 442 10.14 2.53 -22.09
CA TYR A 442 10.65 3.89 -22.04
C TYR A 442 9.52 4.93 -21.97
N HIS A 443 8.51 4.82 -22.83
CA HIS A 443 7.34 5.70 -22.73
C HIS A 443 6.59 5.54 -21.41
N LYS A 444 6.52 4.30 -20.89
CA LYS A 444 5.94 4.05 -19.58
C LYS A 444 6.74 4.73 -18.47
N LEU A 445 8.08 4.65 -18.50
CA LEU A 445 8.96 5.38 -17.58
C LEU A 445 8.69 6.89 -17.66
N LEU A 446 8.69 7.49 -18.85
CA LEU A 446 8.44 8.92 -19.03
C LEU A 446 7.08 9.35 -18.46
N SER A 447 6.03 8.53 -18.63
CA SER A 447 4.70 8.81 -18.07
C SER A 447 4.65 8.80 -16.54
N THR A 448 5.62 8.17 -15.87
CA THR A 448 5.72 8.11 -14.41
C THR A 448 6.62 9.19 -13.81
N CYS A 449 7.28 10.00 -14.65
CA CYS A 449 8.27 10.96 -14.20
C CYS A 449 7.69 12.17 -13.43
N ASP A 450 6.38 12.38 -13.52
CA ASP A 450 5.68 13.50 -12.88
C ASP A 450 5.66 13.42 -11.32
N VAL A 451 6.21 12.35 -10.71
CA VAL A 451 6.12 12.07 -9.25
C VAL A 451 7.50 12.01 -8.57
N TRP A 452 8.55 12.58 -9.15
CA TRP A 452 9.91 12.50 -8.58
C TRP A 452 10.08 13.36 -7.32
N ARG A 453 9.76 12.79 -6.15
CA ARG A 453 10.08 13.31 -4.81
C ARG A 453 11.33 12.64 -4.23
N HIS A 454 12.27 12.31 -5.10
CA HIS A 454 13.51 11.63 -4.75
C HIS A 454 14.60 12.65 -4.38
N ASP A 455 15.63 12.22 -3.65
CA ASP A 455 16.85 13.02 -3.50
C ASP A 455 17.56 13.23 -4.86
N VAL A 456 18.42 14.25 -4.96
CA VAL A 456 19.01 14.63 -6.25
C VAL A 456 19.93 13.56 -6.81
N ALA A 457 20.67 12.81 -5.99
CA ALA A 457 21.52 11.72 -6.50
C ALA A 457 20.69 10.66 -7.23
N THR A 458 19.58 10.24 -6.61
CA THR A 458 18.57 9.33 -7.18
C THR A 458 17.97 9.90 -8.48
N GLN A 459 17.69 11.21 -8.54
CA GLN A 459 17.20 11.87 -9.76
C GLN A 459 18.26 11.90 -10.86
N VAL A 460 19.52 12.22 -10.53
CA VAL A 460 20.66 12.24 -11.47
C VAL A 460 20.83 10.89 -12.13
N ASP A 461 20.86 9.80 -11.35
CA ASP A 461 20.96 8.45 -11.88
C ASP A 461 19.78 8.11 -12.80
N THR A 462 18.56 8.42 -12.37
CA THR A 462 17.32 8.16 -13.13
C THR A 462 17.36 8.89 -14.47
N VAL A 463 17.69 10.18 -14.48
CA VAL A 463 17.77 11.00 -15.69
C VAL A 463 18.90 10.51 -16.59
N ALA A 464 20.05 10.10 -16.04
CA ALA A 464 21.17 9.57 -16.82
C ALA A 464 20.72 8.33 -17.63
N TYR A 465 20.04 7.38 -16.98
CA TYR A 465 19.51 6.22 -17.69
C TYR A 465 18.46 6.56 -18.74
N LEU A 466 17.60 7.56 -18.49
CA LEU A 466 16.61 8.00 -19.48
C LEU A 466 17.26 8.68 -20.69
N ILE A 467 18.34 9.45 -20.50
CA ILE A 467 19.15 10.03 -21.57
C ILE A 467 19.79 8.92 -22.39
N MET A 468 20.44 7.94 -21.73
CA MET A 468 21.05 6.79 -22.40
C MET A 468 20.04 5.99 -23.23
N LEU A 469 18.86 5.75 -22.68
CA LEU A 469 17.76 5.07 -23.37
C LEU A 469 17.25 5.88 -24.57
N GLU A 470 17.05 7.19 -24.43
CA GLU A 470 16.61 8.05 -25.54
C GLU A 470 17.59 7.96 -26.72
N MET A 471 18.89 8.16 -26.45
CA MET A 471 19.92 8.09 -27.50
C MET A 471 20.04 6.70 -28.13
N HIS A 472 19.91 5.64 -27.33
CA HIS A 472 19.92 4.28 -27.85
C HIS A 472 18.74 4.04 -28.80
N LEU A 473 17.54 4.47 -28.42
CA LEU A 473 16.34 4.34 -29.24
C LEU A 473 16.42 5.18 -30.52
N ASP A 474 16.97 6.40 -30.44
CA ASP A 474 17.14 7.30 -31.60
C ASP A 474 18.12 6.69 -32.63
N ARG A 475 19.19 6.04 -32.18
CA ARG A 475 20.18 5.39 -33.07
C ARG A 475 19.72 4.05 -33.62
N ALA A 476 19.02 3.27 -32.80
CA ALA A 476 18.48 1.99 -33.23
C ALA A 476 17.45 2.16 -34.37
N HIS A 477 16.93 3.39 -34.55
CA HIS A 477 16.01 3.74 -35.62
C HIS A 477 16.58 3.46 -37.03
N GLU A 478 17.88 3.56 -37.19
CA GLU A 478 18.54 3.45 -38.49
C GLU A 478 18.75 2.00 -38.96
N SER A 479 18.71 1.00 -38.07
CA SER A 479 19.11 -0.38 -38.41
C SER A 479 18.32 -1.51 -37.73
N GLY A 480 17.51 -1.22 -36.71
CA GLY A 480 16.92 -2.26 -35.83
C GLY A 480 15.39 -2.37 -35.84
N HIS A 481 14.65 -1.47 -36.50
CA HIS A 481 13.19 -1.51 -36.47
C HIS A 481 12.61 -2.61 -37.34
N TRP A 482 11.93 -3.55 -36.69
CA TRP A 482 11.09 -4.51 -37.40
C TRP A 482 10.04 -3.83 -38.28
N LEU A 483 9.48 -2.71 -37.81
CA LEU A 483 8.53 -1.90 -38.59
C LEU A 483 9.19 -1.16 -39.77
N ALA A 484 10.45 -0.72 -39.64
CA ALA A 484 11.13 0.00 -40.72
C ALA A 484 11.37 -0.87 -41.96
N HIS A 485 11.46 -2.18 -41.80
CA HIS A 485 11.53 -3.12 -42.93
C HIS A 485 10.17 -3.46 -43.54
N ARG A 486 9.06 -3.05 -42.92
CA ARG A 486 7.69 -3.43 -43.33
C ARG A 486 6.83 -2.24 -43.72
N LEU A 487 7.18 -1.04 -43.27
CA LEU A 487 6.42 0.19 -43.47
C LEU A 487 7.33 1.31 -43.99
N PRO A 488 6.82 2.23 -44.83
CA PRO A 488 7.57 3.42 -45.23
C PRO A 488 7.99 4.25 -44.00
N PRO A 489 9.15 4.94 -44.03
CA PRO A 489 9.64 5.73 -42.90
C PRO A 489 8.62 6.70 -42.30
N HIS A 490 7.81 7.35 -43.14
CA HIS A 490 6.76 8.24 -42.69
C HIS A 490 5.65 7.55 -41.87
N ALA A 491 5.27 6.31 -42.24
CA ALA A 491 4.27 5.55 -41.51
C ALA A 491 4.80 5.09 -40.15
N THR A 492 6.06 4.61 -40.11
CA THR A 492 6.75 4.25 -38.86
C THR A 492 6.88 5.46 -37.93
N ALA A 493 7.28 6.62 -38.48
CA ALA A 493 7.34 7.88 -37.72
C ALA A 493 5.96 8.31 -37.18
N CYS A 494 4.88 8.12 -37.94
CA CYS A 494 3.52 8.40 -37.46
C CYS A 494 3.07 7.45 -36.34
N ILE A 495 3.39 6.16 -36.44
CA ILE A 495 3.08 5.17 -35.41
C ILE A 495 3.88 5.47 -34.14
N ASP A 496 5.18 5.70 -34.27
CA ASP A 496 6.05 6.08 -33.16
C ASP A 496 5.54 7.37 -32.50
N ALA A 497 5.22 8.40 -33.29
CA ALA A 497 4.64 9.63 -32.76
C ALA A 497 3.28 9.42 -32.07
N TYR A 498 2.46 8.46 -32.52
CA TYR A 498 1.19 8.12 -31.89
C TYR A 498 1.39 7.38 -30.55
N LEU A 499 2.33 6.44 -30.50
CA LEU A 499 2.65 5.67 -29.29
C LEU A 499 3.43 6.52 -28.25
N ALA A 500 4.24 7.48 -28.72
CA ALA A 500 5.08 8.37 -27.92
C ALA A 500 4.40 9.68 -27.47
N ARG A 501 3.14 9.91 -27.87
CA ARG A 501 2.51 11.25 -27.92
C ARG A 501 2.37 11.99 -26.59
N THR A 502 2.55 11.33 -25.45
CA THR A 502 2.23 11.91 -24.13
C THR A 502 3.44 12.38 -23.33
N ALA A 503 4.66 11.92 -23.61
CA ALA A 503 5.84 12.39 -22.89
C ALA A 503 7.11 12.17 -23.72
N THR A 504 7.85 13.26 -23.96
CA THR A 504 9.24 13.21 -24.43
C THR A 504 10.17 13.47 -23.24
N LEU A 505 11.43 13.03 -23.30
CA LEU A 505 12.40 13.41 -22.27
C LEU A 505 12.52 14.93 -22.18
N SER A 506 12.45 15.65 -23.31
CA SER A 506 12.36 17.11 -23.30
C SER A 506 11.20 17.64 -22.46
N THR A 507 10.01 17.03 -22.56
CA THR A 507 8.84 17.40 -21.73
C THR A 507 9.11 17.13 -20.25
N VAL A 508 9.69 15.98 -19.92
CA VAL A 508 10.03 15.61 -18.53
C VAL A 508 11.06 16.58 -17.96
N LEU A 509 12.12 16.87 -18.70
CA LEU A 509 13.18 17.80 -18.30
C LEU A 509 12.69 19.26 -18.20
N THR A 510 11.69 19.67 -18.99
CA THR A 510 11.04 20.98 -18.79
C THR A 510 10.21 21.05 -17.52
N LYS A 511 9.67 19.92 -17.04
CA LYS A 511 8.95 19.82 -15.75
C LYS A 511 9.89 19.67 -14.56
N LEU A 512 11.12 19.20 -14.80
CA LEU A 512 12.20 19.06 -13.82
C LEU A 512 13.37 19.98 -14.20
N PRO A 513 13.18 21.31 -14.18
CA PRO A 513 14.16 22.28 -14.65
C PRO A 513 15.30 22.50 -13.64
N ARG A 514 15.79 21.44 -12.99
CA ARG A 514 16.85 21.49 -11.99
C ARG A 514 18.20 21.30 -12.68
N PHE A 515 18.99 22.36 -12.73
CA PHE A 515 20.32 22.35 -13.33
C PHE A 515 21.22 21.31 -12.63
N GLU A 516 21.05 21.20 -11.31
CA GLU A 516 21.70 20.26 -10.41
C GLU A 516 21.40 18.78 -10.70
N VAL A 517 20.36 18.47 -11.49
CA VAL A 517 20.00 17.11 -11.88
C VAL A 517 20.44 16.82 -13.32
N VAL A 518 20.04 17.68 -14.26
CA VAL A 518 20.19 17.40 -15.70
C VAL A 518 21.64 17.33 -16.12
N VAL A 519 22.49 18.21 -15.58
CA VAL A 519 23.88 18.29 -16.01
C VAL A 519 24.74 17.13 -15.48
N PRO A 520 24.71 16.77 -14.17
CA PRO A 520 25.36 15.55 -13.71
C PRO A 520 24.84 14.32 -14.41
N ALA A 521 23.53 14.27 -14.71
CA ALA A 521 22.94 13.14 -15.42
C ALA A 521 23.48 12.99 -16.84
N LEU A 522 23.71 14.10 -17.56
CA LEU A 522 24.35 14.09 -18.88
C LEU A 522 25.74 13.50 -18.78
N VAL A 523 26.60 14.03 -17.90
CA VAL A 523 27.97 13.52 -17.69
C VAL A 523 27.97 12.05 -17.35
N LEU A 524 27.14 11.65 -16.40
CA LEU A 524 27.02 10.27 -16.00
C LEU A 524 26.57 9.36 -17.15
N ALA A 525 25.70 9.84 -18.04
CA ALA A 525 25.30 9.13 -19.24
C ALA A 525 26.47 8.98 -20.25
N GLN A 526 27.31 10.00 -20.44
CA GLN A 526 28.52 9.88 -21.29
C GLN A 526 29.56 8.99 -20.66
N ASP A 527 29.78 9.05 -19.36
CA ASP A 527 30.75 8.20 -18.68
C ASP A 527 30.33 6.72 -18.80
N ARG A 528 29.03 6.43 -18.65
CA ARG A 528 28.50 5.07 -18.77
C ARG A 528 28.39 4.57 -20.21
N ALA A 529 28.11 5.44 -21.17
CA ALA A 529 27.93 5.06 -22.58
C ALA A 529 28.51 6.10 -23.54
N PRO A 530 29.86 6.28 -23.57
CA PRO A 530 30.50 7.31 -24.38
C PRO A 530 30.23 7.12 -25.88
N GLN A 531 30.07 5.87 -26.32
CA GLN A 531 29.72 5.54 -27.69
C GLN A 531 28.37 6.10 -28.12
N LEU A 532 27.43 6.33 -27.20
CA LEU A 532 26.08 6.82 -27.47
C LEU A 532 25.97 8.35 -27.59
N MET A 533 27.00 9.10 -27.20
CA MET A 533 27.00 10.56 -27.28
C MET A 533 27.73 11.02 -28.55
N LEU A 534 26.98 11.42 -29.58
CA LEU A 534 27.54 12.07 -30.78
C LEU A 534 27.29 13.58 -30.74
N GLY A 535 28.01 14.34 -31.58
CA GLY A 535 27.94 15.82 -31.57
C GLY A 535 26.53 16.42 -31.75
N HIS A 536 25.61 15.70 -32.41
CA HIS A 536 24.22 16.16 -32.57
C HIS A 536 23.40 16.05 -31.27
N ASP A 537 23.65 15.04 -30.44
CA ASP A 537 23.01 14.84 -29.13
C ASP A 537 23.43 15.94 -28.16
N VAL A 538 24.73 16.28 -28.18
CA VAL A 538 25.28 17.40 -27.39
C VAL A 538 24.55 18.70 -27.72
N ALA A 539 24.34 19.01 -29.00
CA ALA A 539 23.64 20.22 -29.41
C ALA A 539 22.18 20.25 -28.92
N ARG A 540 21.47 19.12 -28.99
CA ARG A 540 20.09 18.97 -28.50
C ARG A 540 19.99 19.25 -27.00
N TYR A 541 20.82 18.60 -26.18
CA TYR A 541 20.79 18.80 -24.74
C TYR A 541 21.31 20.19 -24.33
N THR A 542 22.27 20.77 -25.08
CA THR A 542 22.70 22.17 -24.89
C THR A 542 21.53 23.14 -25.08
N ALA A 543 20.76 22.96 -26.16
CA ALA A 543 19.59 23.79 -26.44
C ALA A 543 18.50 23.62 -25.37
N LEU A 544 18.41 22.45 -24.74
CA LEU A 544 17.50 22.20 -23.63
C LEU A 544 17.97 22.89 -22.34
N LEU A 545 19.25 22.81 -22.01
CA LEU A 545 19.85 23.51 -20.85
C LEU A 545 19.67 25.03 -20.95
N ALA A 546 19.74 25.58 -22.16
CA ALA A 546 19.46 26.99 -22.43
C ALA A 546 17.98 27.39 -22.19
N LYS A 547 17.04 26.45 -22.24
CA LYS A 547 15.61 26.68 -21.97
C LYS A 547 15.24 26.60 -20.50
N ILE A 548 16.10 26.04 -19.65
CA ILE A 548 15.89 26.00 -18.20
C ILE A 548 15.93 27.44 -17.68
N PRO A 549 14.82 28.00 -17.13
CA PRO A 549 14.75 29.40 -16.74
C PRO A 549 15.82 29.75 -15.71
N ALA A 550 16.48 30.91 -15.87
CA ALA A 550 17.43 31.42 -14.89
C ALA A 550 16.77 31.83 -13.57
N SER A 551 15.44 31.99 -13.54
CA SER A 551 14.67 32.48 -12.39
C SER A 551 14.34 31.43 -11.34
N ILE A 552 14.67 30.15 -11.57
CA ILE A 552 14.52 29.12 -10.55
C ILE A 552 15.77 29.17 -9.69
N ALA A 553 15.78 30.11 -8.74
CA ALA A 553 16.80 30.14 -7.71
C ALA A 553 16.80 28.77 -7.02
N PRO A 554 17.97 28.15 -6.81
CA PRO A 554 18.05 26.87 -6.11
C PRO A 554 17.35 26.97 -4.76
N GLU A 555 16.67 25.88 -4.36
CA GLU A 555 16.26 25.74 -2.97
C GLU A 555 17.51 25.90 -2.11
N GLU A 556 17.43 26.66 -1.01
CA GLU A 556 18.60 27.02 -0.19
C GLU A 556 19.41 25.79 0.28
N SER A 557 18.84 24.57 0.24
CA SER A 557 19.47 23.28 0.55
C SER A 557 20.25 22.59 -0.58
N GLY A 558 20.16 23.06 -1.83
CA GLY A 558 20.70 22.39 -3.04
C GLY A 558 22.07 22.91 -3.52
N ASP A 559 22.72 23.82 -2.77
CA ASP A 559 23.96 24.49 -3.21
C ASP A 559 25.08 23.49 -3.57
N HIS A 560 25.13 22.33 -2.92
CA HIS A 560 26.13 21.28 -3.18
C HIS A 560 25.92 20.54 -4.51
N GLU A 561 24.67 20.30 -4.85
CA GLU A 561 24.29 19.57 -6.05
C GLU A 561 24.53 20.45 -7.29
N LEU A 562 24.40 21.77 -7.14
CA LEU A 562 24.78 22.76 -8.14
C LEU A 562 26.28 22.80 -8.42
N VAL A 563 27.14 22.60 -7.42
CA VAL A 563 28.59 22.52 -7.65
C VAL A 563 28.94 21.31 -8.48
N ALA A 564 28.41 20.15 -8.09
CA ALA A 564 28.61 18.90 -8.82
C ALA A 564 28.12 19.05 -10.27
N ALA A 565 26.98 19.69 -10.48
CA ALA A 565 26.45 20.03 -11.79
C ALA A 565 27.31 21.01 -12.58
N THR A 566 27.89 22.00 -11.93
CA THR A 566 28.80 22.95 -12.58
C THR A 566 30.09 22.26 -13.02
N ILE A 567 30.69 21.44 -12.16
CA ILE A 567 31.86 20.60 -12.51
C ILE A 567 31.51 19.68 -13.69
N ALA A 568 30.38 19.00 -13.61
CA ALA A 568 29.90 18.11 -14.64
C ALA A 568 29.74 18.87 -15.98
N HIS A 569 29.13 20.05 -15.97
CA HIS A 569 28.94 20.85 -17.18
C HIS A 569 30.26 21.21 -17.87
N LEU A 570 31.23 21.64 -17.06
CA LEU A 570 32.54 22.05 -17.55
C LEU A 570 33.30 20.88 -18.16
N ARG A 571 33.20 19.69 -17.55
CA ARG A 571 33.76 18.45 -18.10
C ARG A 571 33.08 18.06 -19.42
N TRP A 572 31.76 18.17 -19.49
CA TRP A 572 30.97 17.80 -20.68
C TRP A 572 31.34 18.60 -21.92
N HIS A 573 31.42 19.93 -21.77
CA HIS A 573 31.40 20.82 -22.92
C HIS A 573 32.75 21.09 -23.56
N HIS A 574 33.85 20.55 -23.03
CA HIS A 574 35.22 20.86 -23.47
C HIS A 574 35.35 22.36 -23.84
N LEU A 575 34.94 23.24 -22.91
CA LEU A 575 34.92 24.70 -23.07
C LEU A 575 34.08 25.25 -24.23
N ASN A 576 32.79 24.96 -24.24
CA ASN A 576 31.84 25.79 -24.98
C ASN A 576 31.53 27.07 -24.17
N VAL A 577 31.95 28.23 -24.68
CA VAL A 577 31.72 29.56 -24.10
C VAL A 577 30.26 29.77 -23.67
N LYS A 578 29.29 29.35 -24.48
CA LYS A 578 27.85 29.50 -24.16
C LYS A 578 27.39 28.61 -23.01
N ALA A 579 28.02 27.44 -22.89
CA ALA A 579 27.76 26.50 -21.81
C ALA A 579 28.31 27.05 -20.48
N LEU A 580 29.53 27.60 -20.54
CA LEU A 580 30.15 28.27 -19.41
C LEU A 580 29.35 29.50 -18.94
N GLU A 581 28.85 30.34 -19.87
CA GLU A 581 27.94 31.46 -19.55
C GLU A 581 26.66 31.00 -18.85
N ALA A 582 26.03 29.92 -19.36
CA ALA A 582 24.81 29.36 -18.77
C ALA A 582 25.08 28.77 -17.38
N CYS A 583 26.25 28.15 -17.18
CA CYS A 583 26.74 27.68 -15.88
C CYS A 583 26.89 28.84 -14.89
N MET A 584 27.56 29.90 -15.30
CA MET A 584 27.86 31.06 -14.45
C MET A 584 26.61 31.81 -14.03
N ALA A 585 25.61 31.91 -14.92
CA ALA A 585 24.32 32.50 -14.59
C ALA A 585 23.52 31.70 -13.53
N LYS A 586 23.92 30.45 -13.25
CA LYS A 586 23.22 29.50 -12.36
C LYS A 586 24.11 28.96 -11.23
N ALA A 587 25.39 29.33 -11.20
CA ALA A 587 26.38 28.77 -10.31
C ALA A 587 26.25 29.37 -8.90
N SER A 588 26.27 28.50 -7.90
CA SER A 588 26.46 28.89 -6.50
C SER A 588 27.92 29.28 -6.26
N PHE A 589 28.19 30.09 -5.23
CA PHE A 589 29.56 30.44 -4.81
C PHE A 589 30.41 29.21 -4.45
N LEU A 590 29.76 28.09 -4.09
CA LEU A 590 30.43 26.81 -3.90
C LEU A 590 31.01 26.21 -5.20
N ALA A 591 30.72 26.77 -6.38
CA ALA A 591 31.31 26.37 -7.66
C ALA A 591 32.70 26.98 -7.91
N ILE A 592 33.16 27.92 -7.09
CA ILE A 592 34.47 28.56 -7.25
C ILE A 592 35.64 27.56 -7.19
N PRO A 593 35.67 26.58 -6.27
CA PRO A 593 36.66 25.49 -6.29
C PRO A 593 36.63 24.67 -7.58
N ALA A 594 35.45 24.46 -8.15
CA ALA A 594 35.28 23.76 -9.41
C ALA A 594 35.95 24.52 -10.55
N PHE A 595 35.73 25.83 -10.63
CA PHE A 595 36.36 26.69 -11.64
C PHE A 595 37.89 26.72 -11.48
N LEU A 596 38.39 26.78 -10.24
CA LEU A 596 39.82 26.72 -9.97
C LEU A 596 40.44 25.37 -10.35
N TRP A 597 39.80 24.26 -9.95
CA TRP A 597 40.24 22.92 -10.33
C TRP A 597 40.25 22.75 -11.85
N PHE A 598 39.18 23.20 -12.51
CA PHE A 598 39.04 23.11 -13.96
C PHE A 598 40.15 23.87 -14.69
N ALA A 599 40.41 25.13 -14.32
CA ALA A 599 41.47 25.92 -14.93
C ALA A 599 42.86 25.29 -14.76
N ARG A 600 43.11 24.63 -13.62
CA ARG A 600 44.36 23.89 -13.35
C ARG A 600 44.48 22.63 -14.21
N GLU A 601 43.43 21.80 -14.25
CA GLU A 601 43.45 20.51 -14.95
C GLU A 601 43.63 20.70 -16.46
N HIS A 602 42.95 21.70 -17.02
CA HIS A 602 43.01 22.01 -18.45
C HIS A 602 44.22 22.88 -18.85
N ARG A 603 45.09 23.22 -17.89
CA ARG A 603 46.31 24.04 -18.11
C ARG A 603 46.04 25.31 -18.94
N LEU A 604 44.92 25.97 -18.68
CA LEU A 604 44.54 27.19 -19.40
C LEU A 604 45.64 28.24 -19.22
N VAL A 605 45.97 28.97 -20.30
CA VAL A 605 47.05 29.96 -20.31
C VAL A 605 46.46 31.36 -20.24
N GLN A 606 47.14 32.27 -19.52
CA GLN A 606 46.71 33.66 -19.39
C GLN A 606 46.41 34.29 -20.76
N GLY A 607 45.23 34.90 -20.88
CA GLY A 607 44.76 35.53 -22.13
C GLY A 607 43.79 34.67 -22.95
N ASP A 608 43.54 33.42 -22.55
CA ASP A 608 42.49 32.61 -23.14
C ASP A 608 41.11 33.23 -22.85
N SER A 609 40.26 33.36 -23.88
CA SER A 609 38.90 33.90 -23.73
C SER A 609 38.07 33.13 -22.70
N GLU A 610 38.41 31.87 -22.48
CA GLU A 610 37.82 30.97 -21.49
C GLU A 610 38.18 31.36 -20.06
N ILE A 611 39.42 31.82 -19.82
CA ILE A 611 39.85 32.32 -18.51
C ILE A 611 39.15 33.63 -18.19
N SER A 612 39.06 34.56 -19.13
CA SER A 612 38.32 35.81 -18.92
C SER A 612 36.84 35.54 -18.65
N LEU A 613 36.26 34.50 -19.27
CA LEU A 613 34.89 34.11 -18.98
C LEU A 613 34.76 33.50 -17.58
N LEU A 614 35.63 32.55 -17.19
CA LEU A 614 35.67 31.99 -15.85
C LEU A 614 35.88 33.08 -14.77
N ALA A 615 36.76 34.04 -15.03
CA ALA A 615 37.03 35.19 -14.18
C ALA A 615 35.78 36.06 -14.00
N ALA A 616 35.11 36.42 -15.10
CA ALA A 616 33.84 37.15 -15.06
C ALA A 616 32.77 36.38 -14.29
N GLY A 617 32.74 35.05 -14.40
CA GLY A 617 31.82 34.18 -13.66
C GLY A 617 32.06 34.14 -12.18
N ILE A 618 33.32 33.96 -11.76
CA ILE A 618 33.68 34.01 -10.34
C ILE A 618 33.32 35.38 -9.76
N ALA A 619 33.63 36.47 -10.47
CA ALA A 619 33.26 37.81 -10.03
C ALA A 619 31.73 37.99 -9.92
N HIS A 620 30.98 37.49 -10.90
CA HIS A 620 29.52 37.54 -10.92
C HIS A 620 28.89 36.76 -9.77
N VAL A 621 29.31 35.51 -9.57
CA VAL A 621 28.81 34.64 -8.51
C VAL A 621 29.08 35.25 -7.13
N VAL A 622 30.28 35.81 -6.93
CA VAL A 622 30.65 36.51 -5.69
C VAL A 622 29.88 37.82 -5.48
N ALA A 623 29.50 38.51 -6.56
CA ALA A 623 28.74 39.75 -6.49
C ALA A 623 27.25 39.53 -6.19
N GLN A 624 26.66 38.45 -6.73
CA GLN A 624 25.22 38.20 -6.65
C GLN A 624 24.76 37.50 -5.37
N HIS A 625 25.65 36.78 -4.67
CA HIS A 625 25.25 35.96 -3.52
C HIS A 625 25.55 36.69 -2.20
N SER A 626 24.50 37.01 -1.44
CA SER A 626 24.65 37.43 -0.05
C SER A 626 25.01 36.23 0.83
N TRP A 627 26.00 36.40 1.70
CA TRP A 627 26.43 35.42 2.68
C TRP A 627 25.43 35.37 3.85
N SER A 628 24.43 34.49 3.75
CA SER A 628 23.49 34.22 4.84
C SER A 628 24.06 33.18 5.82
N GLU A 629 23.67 33.25 7.10
CA GLU A 629 24.12 32.28 8.13
C GLU A 629 23.83 30.82 7.74
N HIS A 630 22.71 30.58 7.03
CA HIS A 630 22.33 29.26 6.54
C HIS A 630 23.32 28.72 5.49
N ARG A 631 23.73 29.56 4.54
CA ARG A 631 24.70 29.19 3.49
C ARG A 631 26.09 28.96 4.04
N ILE A 632 26.50 29.76 5.03
CA ILE A 632 27.75 29.53 5.77
C ILE A 632 27.71 28.16 6.47
N ALA A 633 26.58 27.80 7.09
CA ALA A 633 26.42 26.51 7.76
C ALA A 633 26.51 25.31 6.80
N GLN A 634 25.95 25.40 5.58
CA GLN A 634 26.09 24.35 4.57
C GLN A 634 27.51 24.23 4.03
N ALA A 635 28.12 25.37 3.72
CA ALA A 635 29.47 25.40 3.19
C ALA A 635 30.50 24.81 4.20
N ARG A 636 30.19 24.83 5.51
CA ARG A 636 31.00 24.19 6.57
C ARG A 636 30.99 22.66 6.50
N LEU A 637 30.03 22.05 5.81
CA LEU A 637 30.03 20.61 5.54
C LEU A 637 31.15 20.24 4.54
N TYR A 638 31.63 21.19 3.74
CA TYR A 638 32.57 20.96 2.64
C TYR A 638 33.96 21.46 2.95
N TYR A 639 34.05 22.62 3.57
CA TYR A 639 35.29 23.13 4.10
C TYR A 639 35.39 22.70 5.55
N HIS A 640 36.40 21.88 5.89
CA HIS A 640 36.80 21.63 7.28
C HIS A 640 37.33 22.90 8.00
N SER A 641 37.12 24.08 7.42
CA SER A 641 37.46 25.38 7.95
C SER A 641 36.30 25.96 8.77
N LEU A 642 36.65 26.57 9.91
CA LEU A 642 35.70 27.31 10.75
C LEU A 642 35.13 28.55 10.03
N ASN A 643 35.80 29.03 8.96
CA ASN A 643 35.36 30.17 8.15
C ASN A 643 35.35 29.82 6.64
N VAL A 644 34.15 29.50 6.16
CA VAL A 644 33.95 29.06 4.78
C VAL A 644 33.98 30.22 3.79
N GLU A 645 33.51 31.40 4.20
CA GLU A 645 33.55 32.59 3.34
C GLU A 645 34.99 32.94 2.98
N ALA A 646 35.90 32.82 3.96
CA ALA A 646 37.32 32.98 3.73
C ALA A 646 37.86 31.90 2.79
N SER A 647 37.43 30.64 2.92
CA SER A 647 37.94 29.54 2.09
C SER A 647 37.54 29.66 0.61
N VAL A 648 36.28 30.03 0.34
CA VAL A 648 35.79 30.29 -1.02
C VAL A 648 36.46 31.54 -1.61
N ALA A 649 36.63 32.59 -0.81
CA ALA A 649 37.38 33.78 -1.22
C ALA A 649 38.83 33.42 -1.56
N VAL A 650 39.48 32.55 -0.77
CA VAL A 650 40.83 32.05 -1.07
C VAL A 650 40.88 31.33 -2.40
N ASP A 651 39.93 30.46 -2.70
CA ASP A 651 39.88 29.77 -3.99
C ASP A 651 39.69 30.76 -5.16
N ALA A 652 38.83 31.77 -5.00
CA ALA A 652 38.66 32.84 -5.98
C ALA A 652 39.94 33.69 -6.14
N PHE A 653 40.53 34.14 -5.05
CA PHE A 653 41.78 34.90 -5.08
C PHE A 653 42.92 34.09 -5.69
N THR A 654 42.98 32.79 -5.38
CA THR A 654 43.94 31.85 -5.99
C THR A 654 43.71 31.73 -7.49
N PHE A 655 42.45 31.68 -7.94
CA PHE A 655 42.11 31.67 -9.36
C PHE A 655 42.62 32.94 -10.05
N PHE A 656 42.23 34.12 -9.57
CA PHE A 656 42.63 35.39 -10.19
C PHE A 656 44.15 35.58 -10.17
N ALA A 657 44.81 35.22 -9.08
CA ALA A 657 46.27 35.22 -8.97
C ALA A 657 46.98 34.45 -10.09
N HIS A 658 46.52 33.23 -10.37
CA HIS A 658 47.20 32.33 -11.30
C HIS A 658 46.77 32.58 -12.75
N PHE A 659 45.48 32.80 -12.98
CA PHE A 659 44.88 32.78 -14.31
C PHE A 659 44.48 34.16 -14.82
N ALA A 660 44.06 35.10 -13.96
CA ALA A 660 43.56 36.42 -14.37
C ALA A 660 44.11 37.58 -13.50
N PRO A 661 45.45 37.75 -13.40
CA PRO A 661 46.05 38.69 -12.44
C PRO A 661 45.68 40.16 -12.71
N SER A 662 45.41 40.52 -13.97
CA SER A 662 44.94 41.86 -14.35
C SER A 662 43.55 42.19 -13.82
N GLU A 663 42.70 41.19 -13.60
CA GLU A 663 41.32 41.37 -13.11
C GLU A 663 41.22 41.28 -11.58
N MET A 664 42.31 40.86 -10.92
CA MET A 664 42.34 40.57 -9.49
C MET A 664 41.93 41.79 -8.63
N ARG A 665 42.36 42.99 -9.01
CA ARG A 665 42.01 44.22 -8.29
C ARG A 665 40.52 44.54 -8.35
N ALA A 666 39.92 44.38 -9.54
CA ALA A 666 38.50 44.60 -9.73
C ALA A 666 37.67 43.59 -8.94
N PHE A 667 38.06 42.31 -8.99
CA PHE A 667 37.45 41.26 -8.17
C PHE A 667 37.50 41.57 -6.68
N ALA A 668 38.67 41.95 -6.16
CA ALA A 668 38.84 42.29 -4.74
C ALA A 668 37.86 43.39 -4.32
N GLN A 669 37.75 44.47 -5.11
CA GLN A 669 36.81 45.57 -4.84
C GLN A 669 35.35 45.10 -4.85
N THR A 670 34.97 44.26 -5.82
CA THR A 670 33.62 43.68 -5.88
C THR A 670 33.31 42.81 -4.67
N TRP A 671 34.21 41.90 -4.28
CA TRP A 671 34.03 41.04 -3.10
C TRP A 671 33.94 41.84 -1.79
N LEU A 672 34.80 42.84 -1.63
CA LEU A 672 34.79 43.73 -0.48
C LEU A 672 33.50 44.56 -0.39
N SER A 673 32.92 44.91 -1.54
CA SER A 673 31.63 45.61 -1.60
C SER A 673 30.44 44.71 -1.26
N SER A 674 30.49 43.42 -1.63
CA SER A 674 29.41 42.45 -1.36
C SER A 674 29.49 41.82 0.04
N THR A 675 30.67 41.80 0.67
CA THR A 675 30.87 41.30 2.03
C THR A 675 30.39 42.31 3.07
N THR A 676 29.39 41.97 3.87
CA THR A 676 28.80 42.85 4.90
C THR A 676 29.47 42.73 6.27
N SER A 677 30.32 41.71 6.48
CA SER A 677 31.01 41.43 7.74
C SER A 677 32.53 41.59 7.62
N TYR A 678 33.20 42.01 8.69
CA TYR A 678 34.67 42.10 8.73
C TYR A 678 35.34 40.73 8.96
N ARG A 679 34.59 39.74 9.49
CA ARG A 679 35.11 38.43 9.89
C ARG A 679 35.70 37.60 8.73
N PRO A 680 35.06 37.53 7.55
CA PRO A 680 35.64 36.86 6.37
C PRO A 680 36.97 37.49 5.93
N ILE A 681 37.05 38.82 5.94
CA ILE A 681 38.25 39.59 5.59
C ILE A 681 39.38 39.29 6.58
N TYR A 682 39.07 39.28 7.88
CA TYR A 682 40.04 38.94 8.91
C TYR A 682 40.61 37.53 8.75
N HIS A 683 39.76 36.52 8.55
CA HIS A 683 40.22 35.14 8.39
C HIS A 683 40.94 34.91 7.05
N LEU A 684 40.53 35.57 5.97
CA LEU A 684 41.26 35.54 4.70
C LEU A 684 42.70 36.04 4.89
N LEU A 685 42.89 37.16 5.59
CA LEU A 685 44.22 37.68 5.85
C LEU A 685 44.96 36.83 6.90
N LYS A 686 44.32 36.44 7.99
CA LYS A 686 44.98 35.72 9.09
C LYS A 686 45.40 34.31 8.69
N ASP A 687 44.48 33.54 8.15
CA ASP A 687 44.67 32.11 7.90
C ASP A 687 45.26 31.85 6.50
N HIS A 688 45.18 32.83 5.59
CA HIS A 688 45.59 32.69 4.19
C HIS A 688 46.38 33.89 3.63
N SER A 689 46.99 34.73 4.48
CA SER A 689 47.84 35.86 4.03
C SER A 689 48.93 35.43 3.08
N ASP A 690 49.50 34.23 3.24
CA ASP A 690 50.53 33.71 2.36
C ASP A 690 50.07 33.57 0.91
N VAL A 691 48.81 33.18 0.67
CA VAL A 691 48.25 33.07 -0.69
C VAL A 691 48.15 34.46 -1.31
N LEU A 692 47.68 35.44 -0.55
CA LEU A 692 47.60 36.82 -1.02
C LEU A 692 48.99 37.48 -1.17
N ARG A 693 49.93 37.22 -0.28
CA ARG A 693 51.29 37.79 -0.36
C ARG A 693 52.10 37.21 -1.50
N ARG A 694 51.97 35.91 -1.79
CA ARG A 694 52.74 35.23 -2.83
C ARG A 694 52.24 35.51 -4.24
N HIS A 695 50.93 35.75 -4.40
CA HIS A 695 50.32 35.71 -5.72
C HIS A 695 49.64 37.01 -6.17
N THR A 696 49.79 38.10 -5.41
CA THR A 696 49.05 39.34 -5.66
C THR A 696 49.99 40.53 -5.66
N SER A 697 49.70 41.57 -6.44
CA SER A 697 50.48 42.79 -6.37
C SER A 697 50.31 43.42 -4.99
N SER A 698 51.36 44.10 -4.50
CA SER A 698 51.33 44.79 -3.19
C SER A 698 50.12 45.71 -3.04
N SER A 699 49.61 46.26 -4.16
CA SER A 699 48.40 47.10 -4.20
C SER A 699 47.10 46.34 -3.89
N VAL A 700 46.94 45.08 -4.31
CA VAL A 700 45.68 44.34 -4.05
C VAL A 700 45.63 43.87 -2.60
N TYR A 701 46.77 43.40 -2.06
CA TYR A 701 46.89 43.11 -0.64
C TYR A 701 46.60 44.36 0.22
N ALA A 702 47.12 45.53 -0.19
CA ALA A 702 46.83 46.81 0.46
C ALA A 702 45.34 47.17 0.42
N ASP A 703 44.69 47.01 -0.73
CA ASP A 703 43.25 47.30 -0.92
C ASP A 703 42.37 46.39 -0.02
N VAL A 704 42.71 45.10 0.13
CA VAL A 704 41.99 44.15 1.02
C VAL A 704 42.19 44.48 2.50
N VAL A 705 43.41 44.85 2.89
CA VAL A 705 43.71 45.30 4.27
C VAL A 705 42.92 46.57 4.61
N GLN A 706 42.93 47.56 3.70
CA GLN A 706 42.26 48.84 3.91
C GLN A 706 40.74 48.67 4.03
N ALA A 707 40.13 47.85 3.17
CA ALA A 707 38.70 47.60 3.26
C ALA A 707 38.29 46.83 4.53
N GLY A 708 39.15 45.97 5.07
CA GLY A 708 38.96 45.35 6.38
C GLY A 708 38.89 46.37 7.52
N ILE A 709 39.79 47.36 7.48
CA ILE A 709 39.82 48.51 8.40
C ILE A 709 38.54 49.33 8.25
N ASP A 710 38.19 49.72 7.02
CA ASP A 710 37.02 50.57 6.73
C ASP A 710 35.70 49.91 7.16
N ARG A 711 35.53 48.59 6.94
CA ARG A 711 34.32 47.85 7.33
C ARG A 711 34.17 47.72 8.85
N MET A 712 35.28 47.54 9.58
CA MET A 712 35.24 47.57 11.05
C MET A 712 34.87 48.95 11.58
N HIS A 713 35.28 50.03 10.91
CA HIS A 713 34.88 51.38 11.29
C HIS A 713 33.42 51.69 10.95
N GLN A 714 32.89 51.15 9.84
CA GLN A 714 31.50 51.34 9.41
C GLN A 714 30.49 50.52 10.22
N GLY A 715 30.84 49.31 10.65
CA GLY A 715 30.04 48.55 11.60
C GLY A 715 30.10 49.22 12.96
N ARG A 716 29.08 50.00 13.34
CA ARG A 716 28.92 50.46 14.74
C ARG A 716 28.89 49.21 15.64
N LEU A 717 30.04 48.89 16.25
CA LEU A 717 30.18 47.84 17.25
C LEU A 717 29.13 48.09 18.34
N GLN A 718 28.04 47.33 18.33
CA GLN A 718 27.28 47.06 19.55
C GLN A 718 28.28 46.37 20.51
N PRO A 719 28.70 47.02 21.60
CA PRO A 719 29.90 46.62 22.36
C PRO A 719 29.82 45.21 22.97
N ASP A 720 28.63 44.68 23.15
CA ASP A 720 28.42 43.61 24.12
C ASP A 720 28.52 42.17 23.56
N ALA A 721 28.67 41.97 22.24
CA ALA A 721 28.71 40.62 21.65
C ALA A 721 30.00 40.25 20.89
N ILE A 722 30.93 41.19 20.63
CA ILE A 722 32.01 41.00 19.62
C ILE A 722 33.43 41.31 20.18
N GLY A 723 33.57 41.63 21.47
CA GLY A 723 34.74 42.35 22.02
C GLY A 723 36.15 41.73 21.86
N ARG A 724 36.30 40.41 21.70
CA ARG A 724 37.63 39.77 21.56
C ARG A 724 38.06 39.57 20.10
N SER A 725 37.18 39.03 19.26
CA SER A 725 37.49 38.75 17.85
C SER A 725 37.62 40.01 16.98
N ALA A 726 36.90 41.10 17.30
CA ALA A 726 37.10 42.39 16.62
C ALA A 726 38.42 43.06 16.99
N ALA A 727 38.82 43.00 18.26
CA ALA A 727 40.09 43.56 18.73
C ALA A 727 41.29 42.81 18.14
N GLU A 728 41.25 41.47 18.10
CA GLU A 728 42.26 40.65 17.42
C GLU A 728 42.31 40.94 15.92
N ALA A 729 41.16 41.12 15.26
CA ALA A 729 41.10 41.49 13.86
C ALA A 729 41.74 42.84 13.59
N MET A 730 41.43 43.86 14.38
CA MET A 730 42.02 45.19 14.27
C MET A 730 43.54 45.19 14.49
N ALA A 731 44.02 44.50 15.53
CA ALA A 731 45.45 44.34 15.74
C ALA A 731 46.15 43.69 14.54
N TYR A 732 45.52 42.65 13.95
CA TYR A 732 46.06 41.96 12.78
C TYR A 732 46.02 42.81 11.50
N PHE A 733 44.94 43.56 11.25
CA PHE A 733 44.84 44.48 10.11
C PHE A 733 45.90 45.59 10.19
N LEU A 734 46.09 46.18 11.37
CA LEU A 734 47.13 47.21 11.59
C LEU A 734 48.54 46.64 11.41
N GLN A 735 48.79 45.40 11.88
CA GLN A 735 50.05 44.70 11.62
C GLN A 735 50.28 44.49 10.11
N CYS A 736 49.28 44.00 9.39
CA CYS A 736 49.35 43.84 7.93
C CYS A 736 49.54 45.17 7.20
N HIS A 737 48.92 46.25 7.67
CA HIS A 737 49.04 47.59 7.11
C HIS A 737 50.47 48.13 7.26
N ASN A 738 51.09 47.93 8.43
CA ASN A 738 52.47 48.29 8.69
C ASN A 738 53.46 47.49 7.82
N ASP A 739 53.20 46.19 7.61
CA ASP A 739 53.98 45.35 6.68
C ASP A 739 53.91 45.87 5.24
N VAL A 740 52.74 46.35 4.80
CA VAL A 740 52.54 46.93 3.45
C VAL A 740 53.19 48.30 3.31
N ALA A 741 53.03 49.17 4.32
CA ALA A 741 53.64 50.49 4.35
C ALA A 741 55.18 50.41 4.33
N GLY A 742 55.74 49.38 4.97
CA GLY A 742 57.18 49.08 4.96
C GLY A 742 57.76 48.67 3.59
N VAL A 743 56.92 48.24 2.63
CA VAL A 743 57.36 47.84 1.28
C VAL A 743 57.36 49.02 0.29
N SER A 744 56.67 50.13 0.59
CA SER A 744 56.58 51.28 -0.33
C SER A 744 56.95 52.65 0.26
N VAL A 745 57.23 52.78 1.55
CA VAL A 745 57.48 54.12 2.13
C VAL A 745 58.64 54.09 3.12
N ASN A 746 59.83 54.41 2.61
CA ASN A 746 60.80 55.14 3.41
C ASN A 746 60.25 56.57 3.60
N GLY A 747 59.53 56.79 4.71
CA GLY A 747 59.20 58.12 5.23
C GLY A 747 57.72 58.47 5.39
N ARG A 748 57.29 58.50 6.67
CA ARG A 748 56.04 59.06 7.26
C ARG A 748 54.81 58.15 7.12
N ALA A 749 53.97 57.93 8.12
CA ALA A 749 53.83 58.53 9.46
C ALA A 749 53.30 57.48 10.44
N THR A 750 53.68 57.65 11.70
CA THR A 750 53.06 57.09 12.90
C THR A 750 51.73 57.77 13.19
N SER A 751 50.78 56.97 13.69
CA SER A 751 49.62 57.29 14.53
C SER A 751 48.25 57.10 13.87
N THR A 752 47.67 55.92 14.05
CA THR A 752 46.37 55.77 14.75
C THR A 752 46.27 54.37 15.34
#